data_AF-A0AAD8LRI0-F1
#
_entry.id   AF-A0AAD8LRI0-F1
#
_cell.length_a   1.000
_cell.length_b   1.000
_cell.length_c   1.000
_cell.angle_alpha   90.00
_cell.angle_beta   90.00
_cell.angle_gamma   90.00
#
_symmetry.space_group_name_H-M   'P 1'
#
loop_
_entity.id
_entity.type
_entity.pdbx_description
1 polymer ?
#
loop_
_entity_poly.entity_id
_entity_poly.type
_entity_poly.pdbx_seq_one_letter_code
_entity_poly.pdbx_strand_id
1 'polypeptide(L)'
;MTPLRYGIASLVVWALCSLLLLRRYRGIFDLDPEDQKLMYYSEAAFYLSFYYDVVEADSLYDVWKTLKNDDRTEFPEVVVAFKRLNIAQEIVLGLAYRVLNLRSYIKNPFTFYATTVILGHAAGVAVLFFLACNCGGSILAGTLFLGLYISNYRAKLICRMSALPLRENFALPVLWISILCLQRLLNQKEETKKGHVTLFASYVWMILTWQLSLHIIFTQVCCLFFMHLLSMVSSEVLGDVTKIALGATAFSWAMMMFPPFVILSPLTTGCVAILISNLHVTGDSAHVDVRFMAEKSLLAVATFLAENMIVRLEFSHDSHIVEMLLSKLALAKPTFDSQIYMLGSEFQVVSTNVLNMIMETRLLQYAVLGLATLGYVYYKGEHKNEEHKLFNTYILLQTGVFIIMATLISRLRILALPLLCLVSSYSVLALRLPMMKSRRGMIILVIAVVIMPYLQTMPSSEIRKPPFGELYNTKSLKDLIKWVNNNIEPGTPILADMPTSTALRISTKAKIVINPQFEYTPLRRKTYFFYTLGSCNSAKWFGETMRETYQTELVVVPMKFCNIPKRDAKPNGINSVLTLNPLGSCPPDTPNYKRMCNRFLAGSVHFERLFCNENYLVVRYRDVDMVEEDLKWESMNRLDRYKPWVESHAKADQVTGPEQVTSTATALKNLNLDIAVPLMRHGLEVFPGNERMIRLYAESLDYDFSLFEEAYTHYKEAFTMMASRCSSVDDMIFYLSFLSHMVETGNGNNTDILRVISASKKCLTIRYPRTKATELCEYAVNIMKAIKKRLGENSTKAKEAAHEFFQLSQAINHQNECFFRNYKRFYSKELATWNVLFMFLTYN
;
A
#
# COMPACT_ATOMS: atom_id res chain seq x y z
N MET A 1 8.21 7.36 41.16
CA MET A 1 8.06 8.64 40.39
C MET A 1 8.54 8.56 38.94
N THR A 2 9.58 7.77 38.61
CA THR A 2 10.12 7.61 37.25
C THR A 2 9.14 7.06 36.20
N PRO A 3 8.37 5.97 36.44
CA PRO A 3 7.46 5.43 35.41
C PRO A 3 6.29 6.37 35.09
N LEU A 4 5.80 7.14 36.07
CA LEU A 4 4.75 8.14 35.84
C LEU A 4 5.23 9.27 34.91
N ARG A 5 6.47 9.74 35.10
CA ARG A 5 7.08 10.75 34.23
C ARG A 5 7.23 10.26 32.79
N TYR A 6 7.65 9.00 32.61
CA TYR A 6 7.73 8.39 31.28
C TYR A 6 6.34 8.25 30.64
N GLY A 7 5.32 7.87 31.42
CA GLY A 7 3.95 7.80 30.94
C GLY A 7 3.41 9.15 30.45
N ILE A 8 3.62 10.23 31.20
CA ILE A 8 3.22 11.59 30.79
C ILE A 8 3.95 12.01 29.51
N ALA A 9 5.27 11.76 29.43
CA ALA A 9 6.04 12.05 28.22
C ALA A 9 5.53 11.25 27.01
N SER A 10 5.20 9.97 27.18
CA SER A 10 4.59 9.14 26.13
C SER A 10 3.24 9.67 25.66
N LEU A 11 2.39 10.22 26.54
CA LEU A 11 1.14 10.86 26.14
C LEU A 11 1.36 12.12 25.29
N VAL A 12 2.38 12.92 25.63
CA VAL A 12 2.78 14.08 24.80
C VAL A 12 3.29 13.62 23.43
N VAL A 13 4.09 12.56 23.39
CA VAL A 13 4.57 11.95 22.12
C VAL A 13 3.40 11.42 21.30
N TRP A 14 2.41 10.77 21.92
CA TRP A 14 1.20 10.32 21.23
C TRP A 14 0.45 11.48 20.59
N ALA A 15 0.20 12.56 21.33
CA ALA A 15 -0.49 13.74 20.81
C ALA A 15 0.30 14.41 19.67
N LEU A 16 1.62 14.57 19.83
CA LEU A 16 2.51 15.13 18.82
C LEU A 16 2.53 14.27 17.54
N CYS A 17 2.74 12.95 17.66
CA CYS A 17 2.77 12.03 16.54
C CYS A 17 1.41 11.97 15.82
N SER A 18 0.30 12.01 16.58
CA SER A 18 -1.05 12.05 16.01
C SER A 18 -1.25 13.30 15.15
N LEU A 19 -0.90 14.48 15.67
CA LEU A 19 -0.97 15.74 14.94
C LEU A 19 -0.10 15.73 13.68
N LEU A 20 1.14 15.26 13.80
CA LEU A 20 2.08 15.19 12.67
C LEU A 20 1.61 14.23 11.59
N LEU A 21 1.11 13.04 11.95
CA LEU A 21 0.63 12.04 10.99
C LEU A 21 -0.66 12.50 10.31
N LEU A 22 -1.63 13.04 11.05
CA LEU A 22 -2.85 13.61 10.47
C LEU A 22 -2.53 14.75 9.50
N ARG A 23 -1.56 15.59 9.84
CA ARG A 23 -1.12 16.67 8.95
C ARG A 23 -0.39 16.17 7.72
N ARG A 24 0.48 15.17 7.87
CA ARG A 24 1.22 14.54 6.76
C ARG A 24 0.26 13.91 5.75
N TYR A 25 -0.74 13.18 6.22
CA TYR A 25 -1.73 12.49 5.38
C TYR A 25 -2.97 13.31 5.08
N ARG A 26 -2.99 14.61 5.38
CA ARG A 26 -4.19 15.45 5.20
C ARG A 26 -4.81 15.36 3.81
N GLY A 27 -3.96 15.21 2.80
CA GLY A 27 -4.38 15.13 1.40
C GLY A 27 -5.32 13.97 1.09
N ILE A 28 -5.29 12.87 1.88
CA ILE A 28 -6.23 11.74 1.67
C ILE A 28 -7.66 12.11 2.07
N PHE A 29 -7.82 13.03 3.03
CA PHE A 29 -9.15 13.49 3.47
C PHE A 29 -9.73 14.54 2.52
N ASP A 30 -8.88 15.22 1.76
CA ASP A 30 -9.27 16.22 0.75
C ASP A 30 -9.74 15.58 -0.58
N LEU A 31 -9.54 14.27 -0.75
CA LEU A 31 -10.02 13.52 -1.92
C LEU A 31 -11.54 13.37 -1.91
N ASP A 32 -12.14 13.30 -3.09
CA ASP A 32 -13.56 12.97 -3.23
C ASP A 32 -13.85 11.56 -2.68
N PRO A 33 -15.05 11.28 -2.16
CA PRO A 33 -15.36 9.98 -1.53
C PRO A 33 -15.12 8.76 -2.43
N GLU A 34 -15.37 8.89 -3.73
CA GLU A 34 -15.07 7.82 -4.71
C GLU A 34 -13.56 7.61 -4.88
N ASP A 35 -12.79 8.70 -4.88
CA ASP A 35 -11.33 8.66 -4.98
C ASP A 35 -10.69 8.06 -3.74
N GLN A 36 -11.28 8.27 -2.57
CA GLN A 36 -10.84 7.65 -1.32
C GLN A 36 -10.98 6.13 -1.35
N LYS A 37 -12.05 5.60 -1.98
CA LYS A 37 -12.24 4.16 -2.18
C LYS A 37 -11.19 3.60 -3.16
N LEU A 38 -10.89 4.32 -4.24
CA LEU A 38 -9.97 3.89 -5.29
C LEU A 38 -8.50 4.23 -5.05
N MET A 39 -8.18 4.93 -3.95
CA MET A 39 -6.81 5.31 -3.62
C MET A 39 -5.94 4.07 -3.31
N TYR A 40 -6.52 3.01 -2.74
CA TYR A 40 -5.79 1.79 -2.38
C TYR A 40 -5.78 0.75 -3.49
N TYR A 41 -4.82 -0.19 -3.39
CA TYR A 41 -4.56 -1.22 -4.38
C TYR A 41 -4.44 -2.60 -3.73
N SER A 42 -4.89 -3.64 -4.45
CA SER A 42 -4.74 -5.05 -4.04
C SER A 42 -5.27 -5.30 -2.61
N GLU A 43 -4.48 -5.93 -1.73
CA GLU A 43 -4.83 -6.25 -0.33
C GLU A 43 -5.49 -5.07 0.41
N ALA A 44 -4.96 -3.85 0.28
CA ALA A 44 -5.50 -2.70 1.01
C ALA A 44 -6.92 -2.32 0.55
N ALA A 45 -7.18 -2.34 -0.76
CA ALA A 45 -8.52 -2.09 -1.30
C ALA A 45 -9.49 -3.23 -0.95
N PHE A 46 -9.01 -4.47 -1.04
CA PHE A 46 -9.78 -5.67 -0.66
C PHE A 46 -10.32 -5.56 0.75
N TYR A 47 -9.44 -5.20 1.68
CA TYR A 47 -9.76 -5.13 3.09
C TYR A 47 -10.65 -3.94 3.44
N LEU A 48 -10.39 -2.77 2.88
CA LEU A 48 -11.26 -1.61 3.06
C LEU A 48 -12.69 -1.87 2.56
N SER A 49 -12.87 -2.72 1.55
CA SER A 49 -14.20 -3.04 1.04
C SER A 49 -15.11 -3.75 2.06
N PHE A 50 -14.58 -4.55 2.99
CA PHE A 50 -15.37 -5.16 4.07
C PHE A 50 -15.84 -4.13 5.11
N TYR A 51 -15.03 -3.10 5.36
CA TYR A 51 -15.47 -1.99 6.22
C TYR A 51 -16.69 -1.28 5.62
N TYR A 52 -16.67 -1.04 4.30
CA TYR A 52 -17.82 -0.48 3.60
C TYR A 52 -19.02 -1.42 3.60
N ASP A 53 -18.84 -2.73 3.42
CA ASP A 53 -19.94 -3.70 3.54
C ASP A 53 -20.65 -3.62 4.90
N VAL A 54 -19.90 -3.36 5.98
CA VAL A 54 -20.47 -3.21 7.33
C VAL A 54 -21.17 -1.87 7.51
N VAL A 55 -20.55 -0.77 7.05
CA VAL A 55 -21.05 0.60 7.23
C VAL A 55 -22.26 0.89 6.34
N GLU A 56 -22.27 0.37 5.11
CA GLU A 56 -23.31 0.62 4.11
C GLU A 56 -24.51 -0.35 4.23
N ALA A 57 -24.40 -1.43 5.02
CA ALA A 57 -25.52 -2.36 5.24
C ALA A 57 -26.70 -1.72 5.98
N ASP A 58 -27.92 -2.11 5.60
CA ASP A 58 -29.17 -1.54 6.13
C ASP A 58 -29.36 -1.87 7.62
N SER A 59 -29.14 -3.13 8.02
CA SER A 59 -29.27 -3.58 9.41
C SER A 59 -28.02 -4.32 9.91
N LEU A 60 -27.95 -4.57 11.22
CA LEU A 60 -26.90 -5.42 11.81
C LEU A 60 -27.09 -6.89 11.41
N TYR A 61 -28.32 -7.33 11.18
CA TYR A 61 -28.60 -8.67 10.68
C TYR A 61 -28.03 -8.87 9.27
N ASP A 62 -28.17 -7.85 8.40
CA ASP A 62 -27.63 -7.90 7.04
C ASP A 62 -26.10 -7.95 7.03
N VAL A 63 -25.43 -7.28 7.98
CA VAL A 63 -23.97 -7.41 8.15
C VAL A 63 -23.59 -8.87 8.38
N TRP A 64 -24.20 -9.52 9.36
CA TRP A 64 -23.87 -10.92 9.68
C TRP A 64 -24.27 -11.89 8.57
N LYS A 65 -25.40 -11.64 7.90
CA LYS A 65 -25.86 -12.43 6.76
C LYS A 65 -24.86 -12.36 5.60
N THR A 66 -24.43 -11.15 5.23
CA THR A 66 -23.45 -10.93 4.15
C THR A 66 -22.09 -11.52 4.49
N LEU A 67 -21.61 -11.39 5.73
CA LEU A 67 -20.29 -11.91 6.12
C LEU A 67 -20.26 -13.44 6.29
N LYS A 68 -21.39 -14.06 6.61
CA LYS A 68 -21.50 -15.53 6.75
C LYS A 68 -21.72 -16.22 5.41
N ASN A 69 -22.47 -15.60 4.51
CA ASN A 69 -22.80 -16.12 3.18
C ASN A 69 -22.27 -15.17 2.10
N ASP A 70 -20.96 -14.93 2.09
CA ASP A 70 -20.34 -14.01 1.14
C ASP A 70 -20.14 -14.72 -0.21
N ASP A 71 -21.00 -14.41 -1.18
CA ASP A 71 -20.93 -14.90 -2.56
C ASP A 71 -20.28 -13.88 -3.51
N ARG A 72 -19.84 -12.72 -3.00
CA ARG A 72 -19.28 -11.62 -3.79
C ARG A 72 -17.76 -11.67 -3.83
N THR A 73 -17.11 -12.20 -2.80
CA THR A 73 -15.66 -12.16 -2.64
C THR A 73 -14.90 -13.25 -3.41
N GLU A 74 -15.52 -14.41 -3.64
CA GLU A 74 -14.89 -15.59 -4.27
C GLU A 74 -15.86 -16.39 -5.15
N PHE A 75 -16.63 -15.71 -6.00
CA PHE A 75 -17.60 -16.39 -6.85
C PHE A 75 -16.96 -17.47 -7.76
N PRO A 76 -17.61 -18.63 -7.98
CA PRO A 76 -18.94 -19.06 -7.52
C PRO A 76 -19.02 -19.59 -6.08
N GLU A 77 -17.90 -19.71 -5.37
CA GLU A 77 -17.88 -20.20 -4.00
C GLU A 77 -18.48 -19.19 -3.00
N VAL A 78 -19.29 -19.70 -2.08
CA VAL A 78 -19.80 -18.93 -0.93
C VAL A 78 -18.86 -19.12 0.24
N VAL A 79 -18.33 -18.02 0.78
CA VAL A 79 -17.32 -18.05 1.82
C VAL A 79 -17.83 -17.42 3.12
N VAL A 80 -17.39 -17.98 4.24
CA VAL A 80 -17.54 -17.35 5.55
C VAL A 80 -16.36 -16.39 5.72
N ALA A 81 -16.54 -15.12 5.37
CA ALA A 81 -15.47 -14.12 5.32
C ALA A 81 -14.71 -14.02 6.66
N PHE A 82 -15.43 -14.08 7.78
CA PHE A 82 -14.85 -14.00 9.12
C PHE A 82 -13.93 -15.20 9.47
N LYS A 83 -14.16 -16.37 8.87
CA LYS A 83 -13.39 -17.59 9.15
C LYS A 83 -11.99 -17.57 8.53
N ARG A 84 -11.81 -16.87 7.41
CA ARG A 84 -10.57 -16.95 6.61
C ARG A 84 -9.85 -15.62 6.41
N LEU A 85 -10.56 -14.48 6.42
CA LEU A 85 -10.01 -13.23 5.88
C LEU A 85 -9.36 -12.30 6.92
N ASN A 86 -9.34 -12.66 8.21
CA ASN A 86 -8.83 -11.83 9.30
C ASN A 86 -9.40 -10.39 9.30
N ILE A 87 -10.70 -10.26 9.00
CA ILE A 87 -11.43 -8.97 8.84
C ILE A 87 -12.01 -8.40 10.15
N ALA A 88 -11.51 -8.85 11.29
CA ALA A 88 -12.08 -8.50 12.60
C ALA A 88 -12.07 -6.98 12.85
N GLN A 89 -11.00 -6.29 12.47
CA GLN A 89 -10.87 -4.85 12.66
C GLN A 89 -11.85 -4.05 11.82
N GLU A 90 -12.16 -4.45 10.58
CA GLU A 90 -13.15 -3.75 9.75
C GLU A 90 -14.55 -3.91 10.32
N ILE A 91 -14.88 -5.10 10.84
CA ILE A 91 -16.14 -5.35 11.51
C ILE A 91 -16.24 -4.51 12.78
N VAL A 92 -15.22 -4.54 13.64
CA VAL A 92 -15.21 -3.74 14.88
C VAL A 92 -15.34 -2.25 14.60
N LEU A 93 -14.57 -1.72 13.64
CA LEU A 93 -14.64 -0.30 13.28
C LEU A 93 -15.96 0.07 12.61
N GLY A 94 -16.47 -0.76 11.69
CA GLY A 94 -17.74 -0.51 11.02
C GLY A 94 -18.93 -0.55 11.97
N LEU A 95 -18.94 -1.53 12.89
CA LEU A 95 -19.94 -1.63 13.95
C LEU A 95 -19.84 -0.45 14.92
N ALA A 96 -18.63 -0.05 15.32
CA ALA A 96 -18.45 1.13 16.17
C ALA A 96 -18.99 2.40 15.50
N TYR A 97 -18.74 2.59 14.20
CA TYR A 97 -19.25 3.72 13.43
C TYR A 97 -20.79 3.77 13.40
N ARG A 98 -21.44 2.60 13.28
CA ARG A 98 -22.91 2.47 13.25
C ARG A 98 -23.56 2.57 14.63
N VAL A 99 -23.10 1.77 15.59
CA VAL A 99 -23.71 1.64 16.93
C VAL A 99 -23.56 2.91 17.75
N LEU A 100 -22.42 3.61 17.63
CA LEU A 100 -22.19 4.89 18.31
C LEU A 100 -22.79 6.08 17.54
N ASN A 101 -23.54 5.83 16.46
CA ASN A 101 -24.11 6.82 15.56
C ASN A 101 -23.10 7.91 15.13
N LEU A 102 -21.85 7.52 14.87
CA LEU A 102 -20.80 8.48 14.52
C LEU A 102 -21.05 9.17 13.18
N ARG A 103 -21.99 8.66 12.37
CA ARG A 103 -22.47 9.28 11.14
C ARG A 103 -23.00 10.70 11.35
N SER A 104 -23.53 11.03 12.53
CA SER A 104 -23.98 12.40 12.84
C SER A 104 -22.83 13.40 13.01
N TYR A 105 -21.65 12.93 13.45
CA TYR A 105 -20.48 13.77 13.72
C TYR A 105 -19.47 13.74 12.57
N ILE A 106 -19.19 12.56 12.03
CA ILE A 106 -18.23 12.33 10.95
C ILE A 106 -19.01 11.77 9.77
N LYS A 107 -19.42 12.65 8.84
CA LYS A 107 -20.24 12.28 7.68
C LYS A 107 -19.57 11.25 6.77
N ASN A 108 -18.24 11.30 6.65
CA ASN A 108 -17.48 10.43 5.77
C ASN A 108 -16.92 9.22 6.54
N PRO A 109 -17.36 7.98 6.24
CA PRO A 109 -16.86 6.77 6.88
C PRO A 109 -15.35 6.57 6.74
N PHE A 110 -14.76 6.98 5.62
CA PHE A 110 -13.33 6.84 5.39
C PHE A 110 -12.52 7.67 6.39
N THR A 111 -12.97 8.89 6.70
CA THR A 111 -12.31 9.77 7.66
C THR A 111 -12.21 9.13 9.03
N PHE A 112 -13.28 8.47 9.50
CA PHE A 112 -13.27 7.74 10.77
C PHE A 112 -12.28 6.57 10.75
N TYR A 113 -12.35 5.75 9.70
CA TYR A 113 -11.45 4.61 9.51
C TYR A 113 -9.98 5.04 9.53
N ALA A 114 -9.62 5.97 8.65
CA ALA A 114 -8.25 6.44 8.48
C ALA A 114 -7.71 7.13 9.75
N THR A 115 -8.54 7.96 10.41
CA THR A 115 -8.16 8.60 11.68
C THR A 115 -7.88 7.57 12.76
N THR A 116 -8.72 6.54 12.89
CA THR A 116 -8.55 5.50 13.92
C THR A 116 -7.24 4.72 13.73
N VAL A 117 -6.91 4.36 12.49
CA VAL A 117 -5.64 3.68 12.17
C VAL A 117 -4.44 4.58 12.47
N ILE A 118 -4.50 5.87 12.10
CA ILE A 118 -3.44 6.84 12.38
C ILE A 118 -3.21 7.01 13.89
N LEU A 119 -4.28 7.14 14.67
CA LEU A 119 -4.21 7.26 16.13
C LEU A 119 -3.66 5.99 16.78
N GLY A 120 -4.06 4.81 16.29
CA GLY A 120 -3.54 3.51 16.75
C GLY A 120 -2.03 3.38 16.52
N HIS A 121 -1.54 3.80 15.36
CA HIS A 121 -0.10 3.84 15.08
C HIS A 121 0.65 4.83 15.97
N ALA A 122 0.13 6.03 16.15
CA ALA A 122 0.72 7.01 17.07
C ALA A 122 0.79 6.44 18.50
N ALA A 123 -0.20 5.66 18.92
CA ALA A 123 -0.19 4.97 20.21
C ALA A 123 0.92 3.91 20.28
N GLY A 124 1.11 3.14 19.20
CA GLY A 124 2.25 2.20 19.08
C GLY A 124 3.61 2.89 19.21
N VAL A 125 3.80 4.07 18.60
CA VAL A 125 5.04 4.86 18.75
C VAL A 125 5.23 5.34 20.19
N ALA A 126 4.15 5.76 20.86
CA ALA A 126 4.21 6.18 22.26
C ALA A 126 4.58 5.02 23.22
N VAL A 127 4.12 3.81 22.93
CA VAL A 127 4.51 2.58 23.66
C VAL A 127 5.98 2.27 23.45
N LEU A 128 6.48 2.35 22.21
CA LEU A 128 7.91 2.17 21.93
C LEU A 128 8.78 3.25 22.58
N PHE A 129 8.31 4.51 22.61
CA PHE A 129 8.98 5.59 23.32
C PHE A 129 9.06 5.29 24.83
N PHE A 130 7.97 4.78 25.42
CA PHE A 130 7.94 4.36 26.82
C PHE A 130 8.98 3.25 27.09
N LEU A 131 9.01 2.23 26.22
CA LEU A 131 10.00 1.15 26.28
C LEU A 131 11.43 1.70 26.19
N ALA A 132 11.70 2.64 25.29
CA ALA A 132 13.02 3.28 25.13
C ALA A 132 13.44 4.06 26.37
N CYS A 133 12.50 4.77 27.01
CA CYS A 133 12.77 5.42 28.29
C CYS A 133 13.13 4.44 29.41
N ASN A 134 12.48 3.27 29.44
CA ASN A 134 12.79 2.22 30.41
C ASN A 134 14.16 1.58 30.13
N CYS A 135 14.46 1.26 28.87
CA CYS A 135 15.72 0.67 28.44
C CYS A 135 16.93 1.59 28.71
N GLY A 136 16.85 2.85 28.28
CA GLY A 136 17.92 3.83 28.48
C GLY A 136 17.86 4.59 29.81
N GLY A 137 16.90 4.28 30.68
CA GLY A 137 16.73 4.86 32.01
C GLY A 137 16.59 6.39 32.04
N SER A 138 16.07 7.01 30.96
CA SER A 138 15.88 8.46 30.85
C SER A 138 14.93 8.87 29.71
N ILE A 139 14.34 10.06 29.82
CA ILE A 139 13.54 10.66 28.73
C ILE A 139 14.41 10.93 27.50
N LEU A 140 15.70 11.24 27.70
CA LEU A 140 16.66 11.46 26.61
C LEU A 140 16.81 10.23 25.69
N ALA A 141 16.77 9.02 26.27
CA ALA A 141 16.77 7.78 25.50
C ALA A 141 15.53 7.64 24.61
N GLY A 142 14.35 8.01 25.13
CA GLY A 142 13.12 8.10 24.35
C GLY A 142 13.21 9.14 23.23
N THR A 143 13.80 10.31 23.49
CA THR A 143 13.98 11.34 22.45
C THR A 143 14.96 10.91 21.37
N LEU A 144 16.02 10.17 21.71
CA LEU A 144 16.92 9.58 20.70
C LEU A 144 16.18 8.55 19.84
N PHE A 145 15.41 7.66 20.48
CA PHE A 145 14.55 6.70 19.79
C PHE A 145 13.60 7.40 18.81
N LEU A 146 12.89 8.45 19.26
CA LEU A 146 11.92 9.17 18.43
C LEU A 146 12.59 9.82 17.22
N GLY A 147 13.79 10.40 17.38
CA GLY A 147 14.55 10.98 16.28
C GLY A 147 14.91 9.94 15.22
N LEU A 148 15.45 8.79 15.65
CA LEU A 148 15.81 7.68 14.75
C LEU A 148 14.58 7.04 14.10
N TYR A 149 13.48 6.92 14.83
CA TYR A 149 12.22 6.41 14.32
C TYR A 149 11.69 7.32 13.20
N ILE A 150 11.69 8.65 13.42
CA ILE A 150 11.30 9.64 12.42
C ILE A 150 12.23 9.59 11.21
N SER A 151 13.55 9.37 11.40
CA SER A 151 14.50 9.19 10.29
C SER A 151 14.13 8.02 9.38
N ASN A 152 13.88 6.87 10.00
CA ASN A 152 13.52 5.67 9.27
C ASN A 152 12.12 5.76 8.66
N TYR A 153 11.20 6.47 9.32
CA TYR A 153 9.87 6.74 8.79
C TYR A 153 9.93 7.65 7.55
N ARG A 154 10.74 8.71 7.57
CA ARG A 154 10.99 9.58 6.40
C ARG A 154 11.55 8.79 5.23
N ALA A 155 12.49 7.88 5.48
CA ALA A 155 13.04 6.97 4.48
C ALA A 155 12.07 5.84 4.04
N LYS A 156 10.82 5.83 4.51
CA LYS A 156 9.78 4.81 4.23
C LYS A 156 10.17 3.39 4.66
N LEU A 157 10.98 3.25 5.72
CA LEU A 157 11.54 1.97 6.15
C LEU A 157 10.69 1.25 7.21
N ILE A 158 10.15 1.97 8.21
CA ILE A 158 9.56 1.37 9.43
C ILE A 158 8.04 1.14 9.38
N CYS A 159 7.28 1.95 8.64
CA CYS A 159 5.82 1.87 8.66
C CYS A 159 5.21 2.16 7.27
N ARG A 160 4.16 1.43 6.92
CA ARG A 160 3.42 1.56 5.65
C ARG A 160 2.10 2.31 5.83
N MET A 161 2.18 3.49 6.45
CA MET A 161 1.03 4.37 6.60
C MET A 161 0.43 4.86 5.27
N SER A 162 1.14 4.70 4.14
CA SER A 162 0.57 4.95 2.80
C SER A 162 -0.54 3.95 2.42
N ALA A 163 -0.59 2.78 3.05
CA ALA A 163 -1.61 1.75 2.84
C ALA A 163 -2.31 1.41 4.17
N LEU A 164 -3.16 2.33 4.64
CA LEU A 164 -3.82 2.24 5.96
C LEU A 164 -4.52 0.89 6.22
N PRO A 165 -5.29 0.30 5.28
CA PRO A 165 -6.04 -0.93 5.53
C PRO A 165 -5.21 -2.22 5.61
N LEU A 166 -3.88 -2.13 5.56
CA LEU A 166 -3.03 -3.31 5.73
C LEU A 166 -3.13 -3.89 7.14
N ARG A 167 -3.06 -5.22 7.23
CA ARG A 167 -3.28 -6.00 8.46
C ARG A 167 -2.23 -5.70 9.53
N GLU A 168 -0.97 -5.56 9.12
CA GLU A 168 0.15 -5.23 10.01
C GLU A 168 -0.06 -3.91 10.76
N ASN A 169 -0.76 -2.94 10.17
CA ASN A 169 -1.01 -1.64 10.79
C ASN A 169 -1.85 -1.74 12.08
N PHE A 170 -2.74 -2.72 12.14
CA PHE A 170 -3.58 -2.99 13.32
C PHE A 170 -2.88 -3.85 14.38
N ALA A 171 -2.00 -4.75 13.94
CA ALA A 171 -1.32 -5.70 14.82
C ALA A 171 -0.07 -5.08 15.49
N LEU A 172 0.69 -4.23 14.79
CA LEU A 172 1.96 -3.68 15.29
C LEU A 172 1.83 -2.88 16.60
N PRO A 173 0.86 -1.97 16.78
CA PRO A 173 0.71 -1.26 18.06
C PRO A 173 0.53 -2.20 19.25
N VAL A 174 -0.21 -3.29 19.03
CA VAL A 174 -0.51 -4.31 20.04
C VAL A 174 0.66 -5.27 20.26
N LEU A 175 1.47 -5.54 19.23
CA LEU A 175 2.77 -6.21 19.37
C LEU A 175 3.70 -5.45 20.34
N TRP A 176 3.74 -4.11 20.26
CA TRP A 176 4.57 -3.33 21.19
C TRP A 176 4.03 -3.36 22.62
N ILE A 177 2.70 -3.45 22.78
CA ILE A 177 2.07 -3.66 24.09
C ILE A 177 2.41 -5.06 24.63
N SER A 178 2.45 -6.10 23.80
CA SER A 178 2.83 -7.44 24.25
C SER A 178 4.28 -7.48 24.74
N ILE A 179 5.22 -6.83 24.03
CA ILE A 179 6.61 -6.68 24.50
C ILE A 179 6.69 -5.89 25.82
N LEU A 180 5.87 -4.84 25.99
CA LEU A 180 5.79 -4.11 27.25
C LEU A 180 5.23 -4.96 28.39
N CYS A 181 4.28 -5.85 28.13
CA CYS A 181 3.77 -6.80 29.12
C CYS A 181 4.85 -7.82 29.51
N LEU A 182 5.58 -8.36 28.52
CA LEU A 182 6.71 -9.26 28.76
C LEU A 182 7.83 -8.57 29.57
N GLN A 183 8.11 -7.29 29.33
CA GLN A 183 9.02 -6.51 30.17
C GLN A 183 8.60 -6.55 31.65
N ARG A 184 7.31 -6.35 31.94
CA ARG A 184 6.81 -6.35 33.31
C ARG A 184 6.85 -7.73 33.95
N LEU A 185 6.51 -8.77 33.20
CA LEU A 185 6.56 -10.16 33.66
C LEU A 185 8.00 -10.62 33.96
N LEU A 186 8.97 -10.19 33.15
CA LEU A 186 10.38 -10.51 33.38
C LEU A 186 11.02 -9.68 34.50
N ASN A 187 10.52 -8.45 34.75
CA ASN A 187 11.12 -7.54 35.73
C ASN A 187 10.50 -7.62 37.13
N GLN A 188 9.28 -8.14 37.33
CA GLN A 188 8.64 -8.18 38.65
C GLN A 188 8.48 -9.61 39.17
N LYS A 189 8.74 -9.82 40.47
CA LYS A 189 8.39 -11.06 41.19
C LYS A 189 6.90 -11.17 41.56
N GLU A 190 6.15 -10.08 41.49
CA GLU A 190 4.70 -10.10 41.74
C GLU A 190 3.94 -10.04 40.41
N GLU A 191 3.24 -11.14 40.11
CA GLU A 191 2.25 -11.20 39.06
C GLU A 191 1.14 -10.18 39.32
N THR A 192 0.96 -9.25 38.38
CA THR A 192 -0.33 -8.56 38.30
C THR A 192 -1.23 -9.35 37.35
N LYS A 193 -2.38 -9.83 37.83
CA LYS A 193 -3.45 -10.41 36.97
C LYS A 193 -3.74 -9.53 35.75
N LYS A 194 -3.59 -8.21 35.89
CA LYS A 194 -3.72 -7.21 34.82
C LYS A 194 -2.72 -7.42 33.67
N GLY A 195 -1.46 -7.77 33.95
CA GLY A 195 -0.44 -8.05 32.93
C GLY A 195 -0.78 -9.27 32.08
N HIS A 196 -1.20 -10.37 32.72
CA HIS A 196 -1.65 -11.59 32.06
C HIS A 196 -2.86 -11.34 31.15
N VAL A 197 -3.88 -10.66 31.66
CA VAL A 197 -5.07 -10.30 30.86
C VAL A 197 -4.72 -9.41 29.68
N THR A 198 -3.82 -8.44 29.86
CA THR A 198 -3.38 -7.54 28.78
C THR A 198 -2.58 -8.30 27.72
N LEU A 199 -1.72 -9.23 28.12
CA LEU A 199 -0.96 -10.07 27.20
C LEU A 199 -1.88 -11.01 26.41
N PHE A 200 -2.82 -11.66 27.08
CA PHE A 200 -3.86 -12.48 26.44
C PHE A 200 -4.66 -11.68 25.41
N ALA A 201 -5.19 -10.51 25.80
CA ALA A 201 -5.94 -9.64 24.89
C ALA A 201 -5.09 -9.17 23.70
N SER A 202 -3.80 -8.92 23.94
CA SER A 202 -2.86 -8.52 22.88
C SER A 202 -2.66 -9.64 21.86
N TYR A 203 -2.45 -10.88 22.31
CA TYR A 203 -2.31 -12.04 21.42
C TYR A 203 -3.60 -12.34 20.66
N VAL A 204 -4.76 -12.30 21.32
CA VAL A 204 -6.05 -12.47 20.63
C VAL A 204 -6.23 -11.43 19.54
N TRP A 205 -6.01 -10.14 19.84
CA TRP A 205 -6.14 -9.08 18.84
C TRP A 205 -5.17 -9.27 17.66
N MET A 206 -3.91 -9.62 17.93
CA MET A 206 -2.93 -9.89 16.87
C MET A 206 -3.37 -11.05 15.96
N ILE A 207 -3.86 -12.16 16.54
CA ILE A 207 -4.34 -13.34 15.80
C ILE A 207 -5.55 -12.99 14.95
N LEU A 208 -6.51 -12.22 15.49
CA LEU A 208 -7.72 -11.82 14.75
C LEU A 208 -7.41 -10.85 13.61
N THR A 209 -6.42 -9.96 13.78
CA THR A 209 -6.16 -8.86 12.84
C THR A 209 -5.11 -9.16 11.77
N TRP A 210 -4.18 -10.09 12.01
CA TRP A 210 -3.10 -10.38 11.06
C TRP A 210 -2.68 -11.86 11.05
N GLN A 211 -2.71 -12.49 9.88
CA GLN A 211 -2.34 -13.90 9.70
C GLN A 211 -0.92 -14.25 10.15
N LEU A 212 0.06 -13.36 9.93
CA LEU A 212 1.46 -13.63 10.28
C LEU A 212 1.73 -13.57 11.79
N SER A 213 0.78 -13.04 12.58
CA SER A 213 0.93 -12.90 14.03
C SER A 213 1.21 -14.23 14.74
N LEU A 214 0.66 -15.35 14.26
CA LEU A 214 0.92 -16.69 14.82
C LEU A 214 2.42 -16.98 14.86
N HIS A 215 3.13 -16.71 13.76
CA HIS A 215 4.58 -16.87 13.67
C HIS A 215 5.32 -15.86 14.56
N ILE A 216 4.83 -14.62 14.64
CA ILE A 216 5.47 -13.57 15.46
C ILE A 216 5.36 -13.90 16.95
N ILE A 217 4.18 -14.30 17.42
CA ILE A 217 3.96 -14.74 18.80
C ILE A 217 4.82 -15.97 19.08
N PHE A 218 4.90 -16.91 18.13
CA PHE A 218 5.75 -18.09 18.28
C PHE A 218 7.22 -17.71 18.48
N THR A 219 7.76 -16.72 17.74
CA THR A 219 9.13 -16.24 17.99
C THR A 219 9.33 -15.66 19.39
N GLN A 220 8.32 -14.99 19.96
CA GLN A 220 8.39 -14.48 21.34
C GLN A 220 8.51 -15.61 22.36
N VAL A 221 7.68 -16.66 22.20
CA VAL A 221 7.71 -17.85 23.06
C VAL A 221 9.02 -18.62 22.88
N CYS A 222 9.51 -18.79 21.65
CA CYS A 222 10.82 -19.41 21.38
C CYS A 222 11.98 -18.64 22.01
N CYS A 223 11.96 -17.31 21.99
CA CYS A 223 12.98 -16.49 22.65
C CYS A 223 12.99 -16.72 24.17
N LEU A 224 11.82 -16.81 24.80
CA LEU A 224 11.70 -17.14 26.22
C LEU A 224 12.14 -18.57 26.52
N PHE A 225 11.80 -19.53 25.67
CA PHE A 225 12.25 -20.92 25.78
C PHE A 225 13.79 -21.01 25.71
N PHE A 226 14.41 -20.31 24.76
CA PHE A 226 15.87 -20.26 24.65
C PHE A 226 16.52 -19.66 25.91
N MET A 227 15.95 -18.59 26.47
CA MET A 227 16.45 -18.02 27.72
C MET A 227 16.23 -18.95 28.92
N HIS A 228 15.17 -19.75 28.93
CA HIS A 228 14.94 -20.79 29.93
C HIS A 228 15.98 -21.93 29.82
N LEU A 229 16.37 -22.34 28.61
CA LEU A 229 17.47 -23.30 28.41
C LEU A 229 18.77 -22.79 29.01
N LEU A 230 19.03 -21.47 28.94
CA LEU A 230 20.18 -20.82 29.58
C LEU A 230 20.02 -20.61 31.09
N SER A 231 18.98 -21.18 31.72
CA SER A 231 18.66 -21.04 33.14
C SER A 231 18.45 -19.59 33.59
N MET A 232 18.08 -18.69 32.67
CA MET A 232 17.83 -17.26 32.98
C MET A 232 16.38 -16.96 33.37
N VAL A 233 15.43 -17.75 32.87
CA VAL A 233 13.98 -17.58 33.09
C VAL A 233 13.45 -18.79 33.85
N SER A 234 12.55 -18.60 34.82
CA SER A 234 11.94 -19.70 35.57
C SER A 234 10.97 -20.51 34.72
N SER A 235 10.77 -21.78 35.10
CA SER A 235 9.80 -22.67 34.47
C SER A 235 8.35 -22.13 34.55
N GLU A 236 8.02 -21.42 35.64
CA GLU A 236 6.70 -20.81 35.87
C GLU A 236 6.40 -19.74 34.82
N VAL A 237 7.29 -18.75 34.65
CA VAL A 237 7.09 -17.64 33.70
C VAL A 237 6.97 -18.16 32.27
N LEU A 238 7.81 -19.12 31.88
CA LEU A 238 7.72 -19.77 30.56
C LEU A 238 6.37 -20.50 30.42
N GLY A 239 5.97 -21.26 31.44
CA GLY A 239 4.71 -21.99 31.46
C GLY A 239 3.49 -21.08 31.33
N ASP A 240 3.47 -19.95 32.04
CA ASP A 240 2.33 -19.05 32.04
C ASP A 240 2.18 -18.27 30.74
N VAL A 241 3.30 -17.79 30.16
CA VAL A 241 3.27 -17.18 28.82
C VAL A 241 2.84 -18.21 27.76
N THR A 242 3.30 -19.45 27.84
CA THR A 242 2.93 -20.53 26.91
C THR A 242 1.45 -20.88 27.04
N LYS A 243 0.91 -20.98 28.26
CA LYS A 243 -0.53 -21.19 28.52
C LYS A 243 -1.38 -20.02 28.00
N ILE A 244 -0.94 -18.78 28.20
CA ILE A 244 -1.62 -17.60 27.66
C ILE A 244 -1.64 -17.64 26.12
N ALA A 245 -0.53 -17.99 25.49
CA ALA A 245 -0.45 -18.10 24.03
C ALA A 245 -1.40 -19.19 23.52
N LEU A 246 -1.41 -20.38 24.12
CA LEU A 246 -2.35 -21.46 23.77
C LEU A 246 -3.82 -21.06 24.01
N GLY A 247 -4.11 -20.41 25.14
CA GLY A 247 -5.44 -19.92 25.45
C GLY A 247 -5.90 -18.86 24.45
N ALA A 248 -5.02 -17.94 24.06
CA ALA A 248 -5.32 -16.91 23.06
C ALA A 248 -5.59 -17.53 21.68
N THR A 249 -4.82 -18.55 21.29
CA THR A 249 -5.03 -19.32 20.07
C THR A 249 -6.36 -20.08 20.09
N ALA A 250 -6.69 -20.77 21.18
CA ALA A 250 -7.95 -21.49 21.33
C ALA A 250 -9.16 -20.55 21.33
N PHE A 251 -9.06 -19.42 22.02
CA PHE A 251 -10.10 -18.39 22.02
C PHE A 251 -10.30 -17.78 20.64
N SER A 252 -9.21 -17.43 19.95
CA SER A 252 -9.27 -16.89 18.58
C SER A 252 -9.82 -17.91 17.59
N TRP A 253 -9.47 -19.19 17.73
CA TRP A 253 -10.03 -20.28 16.95
C TRP A 253 -11.55 -20.41 17.12
N ALA A 254 -12.04 -20.32 18.36
CA ALA A 254 -13.47 -20.32 18.65
C ALA A 254 -14.17 -19.08 18.07
N MET A 255 -13.57 -17.89 18.25
CA MET A 255 -14.12 -16.65 17.68
C MET A 255 -14.22 -16.74 16.15
N MET A 256 -13.17 -17.15 15.46
CA MET A 256 -13.12 -17.23 13.99
C MET A 256 -13.95 -18.39 13.39
N MET A 257 -14.83 -19.04 14.16
CA MET A 257 -15.64 -20.17 13.70
C MET A 257 -14.81 -21.38 13.23
N PHE A 258 -13.81 -21.73 14.02
CA PHE A 258 -13.03 -22.96 13.92
C PHE A 258 -12.26 -23.13 12.59
N PRO A 259 -11.36 -22.19 12.22
CA PRO A 259 -10.50 -22.36 11.06
C PRO A 259 -9.37 -23.38 11.34
N PRO A 260 -9.06 -24.29 10.39
CA PRO A 260 -8.02 -25.30 10.60
C PRO A 260 -6.61 -24.68 10.77
N PHE A 261 -6.29 -23.61 10.01
CA PHE A 261 -4.95 -23.03 10.01
C PHE A 261 -4.49 -22.45 11.35
N VAL A 262 -5.41 -22.10 12.26
CA VAL A 262 -5.04 -21.54 13.58
C VAL A 262 -4.54 -22.63 14.51
N ILE A 263 -5.23 -23.77 14.59
CA ILE A 263 -4.81 -24.90 15.42
C ILE A 263 -3.61 -25.62 14.80
N LEU A 264 -3.59 -25.79 13.49
CA LEU A 264 -2.49 -26.46 12.79
C LEU A 264 -1.24 -25.58 12.64
N SER A 265 -1.25 -24.37 13.21
CA SER A 265 -0.15 -23.43 13.10
C SER A 265 1.10 -23.86 13.90
N PRO A 266 2.30 -23.41 13.49
CA PRO A 266 3.53 -23.62 14.25
C PRO A 266 3.47 -23.07 15.68
N LEU A 267 2.62 -22.07 15.95
CA LEU A 267 2.42 -21.54 17.29
C LEU A 267 1.82 -22.59 18.22
N THR A 268 0.74 -23.25 17.79
CA THR A 268 0.05 -24.25 18.61
C THR A 268 0.95 -25.45 18.86
N THR A 269 1.49 -26.05 17.79
CA THR A 269 2.35 -27.24 17.89
C THR A 269 3.61 -26.93 18.69
N GLY A 270 4.23 -25.77 18.42
CA GLY A 270 5.40 -25.31 19.17
C GLY A 270 5.12 -25.06 20.66
N CYS A 271 3.99 -24.45 21.00
CA CYS A 271 3.62 -24.23 22.40
C CYS A 271 3.28 -25.53 23.14
N VAL A 272 2.62 -26.48 22.48
CA VAL A 272 2.35 -27.81 23.07
C VAL A 272 3.66 -28.56 23.31
N ALA A 273 4.57 -28.56 22.34
CA ALA A 273 5.90 -29.16 22.49
C ALA A 273 6.71 -28.54 23.63
N ILE A 274 6.70 -27.21 23.76
CA ILE A 274 7.37 -26.50 24.87
C ILE A 274 6.73 -26.85 26.21
N LEU A 275 5.40 -26.94 26.28
CA LEU A 275 4.69 -27.28 27.51
C LEU A 275 4.98 -28.72 27.95
N ILE A 276 4.94 -29.69 27.04
CA ILE A 276 5.28 -31.10 27.30
C ILE A 276 6.72 -31.21 27.80
N SER A 277 7.64 -30.54 27.12
CA SER A 277 9.05 -30.47 27.51
C SER A 277 9.23 -29.85 28.89
N ASN A 278 8.46 -28.82 29.22
CA ASN A 278 8.50 -28.16 30.52
C ASN A 278 7.93 -29.00 31.67
N LEU A 279 6.96 -29.88 31.38
CA LEU A 279 6.35 -30.78 32.36
C LEU A 279 7.22 -32.02 32.65
N HIS A 280 7.89 -32.57 31.63
CA HIS A 280 8.64 -33.83 31.76
C HIS A 280 10.11 -33.63 32.14
N VAL A 281 10.72 -32.52 31.72
CA VAL A 281 12.12 -32.19 32.04
C VAL A 281 12.13 -31.00 32.99
N THR A 282 12.02 -31.33 34.28
CA THR A 282 12.17 -30.39 35.39
C THR A 282 13.64 -30.30 35.78
N GLY A 283 14.23 -29.12 35.66
CA GLY A 283 15.59 -28.86 36.11
C GLY A 283 15.63 -27.54 36.86
N ASP A 284 15.83 -27.62 38.18
CA ASP A 284 16.03 -26.47 39.08
C ASP A 284 17.53 -26.28 39.37
N SER A 285 18.36 -26.37 38.33
CA SER A 285 19.79 -26.11 38.48
C SER A 285 20.06 -24.61 38.36
N ALA A 286 20.67 -24.02 39.38
CA ALA A 286 21.18 -22.64 39.35
C ALA A 286 22.33 -22.43 38.33
N HIS A 287 22.79 -23.50 37.68
CA HIS A 287 23.84 -23.51 36.68
C HIS A 287 23.35 -24.15 35.37
N VAL A 288 23.90 -23.66 34.26
CA VAL A 288 23.63 -24.18 32.92
C VAL A 288 24.13 -25.61 32.82
N ASP A 289 23.22 -26.57 32.89
CA ASP A 289 23.52 -27.99 32.65
C ASP A 289 23.27 -28.32 31.17
N VAL A 290 24.35 -28.66 30.46
CA VAL A 290 24.31 -29.04 29.03
C VAL A 290 23.42 -30.26 28.82
N ARG A 291 23.36 -31.19 29.79
CA ARG A 291 22.50 -32.36 29.72
C ARG A 291 21.03 -31.96 29.80
N PHE A 292 20.66 -31.12 30.76
CA PHE A 292 19.32 -30.53 30.86
C PHE A 292 18.93 -29.81 29.56
N MET A 293 19.81 -28.96 29.02
CA MET A 293 19.55 -28.26 27.76
C MET A 293 19.31 -29.22 26.60
N ALA A 294 20.15 -30.27 26.48
CA ALA A 294 20.05 -31.25 25.41
C ALA A 294 18.78 -32.10 25.53
N GLU A 295 18.48 -32.64 26.70
CA GLU A 295 17.28 -33.46 26.94
C GLU A 295 16.00 -32.64 26.69
N LYS A 296 15.94 -31.42 27.23
CA LYS A 296 14.77 -30.54 27.09
C LYS A 296 14.55 -30.08 25.64
N SER A 297 15.63 -29.72 24.94
CA SER A 297 15.58 -29.31 23.54
C SER A 297 15.25 -30.48 22.63
N LEU A 298 15.84 -31.65 22.86
CA LEU A 298 15.57 -32.86 22.08
C LEU A 298 14.11 -33.27 22.21
N LEU A 299 13.56 -33.27 23.43
CA LEU A 299 12.16 -33.58 23.64
C LEU A 299 11.25 -32.57 22.93
N ALA A 300 11.49 -31.27 23.10
CA ALA A 300 10.69 -30.23 22.44
C ALA A 300 10.73 -30.35 20.90
N VAL A 301 11.92 -30.55 20.31
CA VAL A 301 12.07 -30.70 18.86
C VAL A 301 11.44 -32.00 18.36
N ALA A 302 11.64 -33.12 19.07
CA ALA A 302 11.05 -34.40 18.70
C ALA A 302 9.51 -34.34 18.72
N THR A 303 8.92 -33.77 19.77
CA THR A 303 7.47 -33.57 19.88
C THR A 303 6.97 -32.65 18.77
N PHE A 304 7.63 -31.51 18.53
CA PHE A 304 7.26 -30.59 17.45
C PHE A 304 7.32 -31.25 16.07
N LEU A 305 8.36 -32.04 15.77
CA LEU A 305 8.49 -32.74 14.50
C LEU A 305 7.44 -33.84 14.34
N ALA A 306 7.17 -34.60 15.40
CA ALA A 306 6.14 -35.64 15.39
C ALA A 306 4.75 -35.04 15.13
N GLU A 307 4.40 -33.96 15.84
CA GLU A 307 3.14 -33.23 15.62
C GLU A 307 3.03 -32.69 14.18
N ASN A 308 4.07 -32.02 13.68
CA ASN A 308 4.05 -31.49 12.31
C ASN A 308 4.02 -32.59 11.24
N MET A 309 4.59 -33.77 11.50
CA MET A 309 4.48 -34.92 10.62
C MET A 309 3.04 -35.41 10.55
N ILE A 310 2.36 -35.52 11.69
CA ILE A 310 0.92 -35.87 11.77
C ILE A 310 0.08 -34.85 11.00
N VAL A 311 0.30 -33.55 11.27
CA VAL A 311 -0.40 -32.45 10.57
C VAL A 311 -0.22 -32.53 9.06
N ARG A 312 0.99 -32.83 8.58
CA ARG A 312 1.28 -32.94 7.13
C ARG A 312 0.63 -34.16 6.47
N LEU A 313 0.49 -35.26 7.19
CA LEU A 313 -0.18 -36.46 6.66
C LEU A 313 -1.68 -36.22 6.45
N GLU A 314 -2.28 -35.35 7.25
CA GLU A 314 -3.73 -35.08 7.23
C GLU A 314 -4.09 -33.81 6.44
N PHE A 315 -3.20 -32.82 6.35
CA PHE A 315 -3.44 -31.53 5.69
C PHE A 315 -2.25 -31.11 4.79
N SER A 316 -2.37 -31.27 3.46
CA SER A 316 -1.28 -30.98 2.49
C SER A 316 -1.35 -29.57 1.85
N HIS A 317 -1.63 -28.52 2.61
CA HIS A 317 -1.95 -27.20 2.01
C HIS A 317 -0.81 -26.15 2.04
N ASP A 318 0.22 -26.30 2.89
CA ASP A 318 1.21 -25.24 3.17
C ASP A 318 2.62 -25.48 2.59
N SER A 319 2.79 -26.31 1.55
CA SER A 319 4.13 -26.56 0.95
C SER A 319 4.75 -25.31 0.30
N HIS A 320 3.91 -24.34 -0.09
CA HIS A 320 4.32 -23.19 -0.91
C HIS A 320 5.24 -22.18 -0.21
N ILE A 321 5.10 -21.95 1.11
CA ILE A 321 6.00 -21.04 1.85
C ILE A 321 7.40 -21.63 1.92
N VAL A 322 7.49 -22.94 2.17
CA VAL A 322 8.75 -23.67 2.23
C VAL A 322 9.38 -23.72 0.84
N GLU A 323 8.61 -24.02 -0.21
CA GLU A 323 9.08 -23.97 -1.60
C GLU A 323 9.56 -22.56 -2.00
N MET A 324 8.83 -21.51 -1.59
CA MET A 324 9.27 -20.13 -1.81
C MET A 324 10.60 -19.86 -1.10
N LEU A 325 10.76 -20.24 0.18
CA LEU A 325 12.01 -20.06 0.91
C LEU A 325 13.17 -20.86 0.30
N LEU A 326 12.93 -22.12 -0.10
CA LEU A 326 13.91 -22.97 -0.75
C LEU A 326 14.32 -22.40 -2.12
N SER A 327 13.37 -21.90 -2.92
CA SER A 327 13.67 -21.27 -4.20
C SER A 327 14.52 -20.00 -4.03
N LYS A 328 14.26 -19.21 -2.99
CA LYS A 328 15.06 -18.00 -2.66
C LYS A 328 16.48 -18.33 -2.24
N LEU A 329 16.66 -19.41 -1.48
CA LEU A 329 17.98 -19.90 -1.07
C LEU A 329 18.71 -20.65 -2.19
N ALA A 330 18.17 -20.67 -3.41
CA ALA A 330 18.67 -21.44 -4.56
C ALA A 330 18.78 -22.96 -4.29
N LEU A 331 18.00 -23.46 -3.32
CA LEU A 331 17.93 -24.88 -2.96
C LEU A 331 16.85 -25.62 -3.78
N ALA A 332 15.94 -24.90 -4.44
CA ALA A 332 14.90 -25.45 -5.31
C ALA A 332 14.73 -24.62 -6.59
N LYS A 333 14.25 -25.25 -7.68
CA LYS A 333 13.92 -24.55 -8.93
C LYS A 333 12.70 -23.62 -8.72
N PRO A 334 12.67 -22.45 -9.37
CA PRO A 334 11.52 -21.54 -9.25
C PRO A 334 10.27 -22.14 -9.90
N THR A 335 9.17 -22.15 -9.16
CA THR A 335 7.82 -22.48 -9.63
C THR A 335 7.04 -21.20 -9.93
N PHE A 336 5.90 -21.32 -10.63
CA PHE A 336 4.98 -20.20 -10.86
C PHE A 336 4.61 -19.48 -9.54
N ASP A 337 4.34 -20.26 -8.49
CA ASP A 337 3.96 -19.75 -7.16
C ASP A 337 5.06 -18.91 -6.54
N SER A 338 6.29 -19.42 -6.56
CA SER A 338 7.45 -18.67 -6.05
C SER A 338 7.68 -17.38 -6.86
N GLN A 339 7.51 -17.43 -8.19
CA GLN A 339 7.77 -16.29 -9.06
C GLN A 339 6.72 -15.18 -8.93
N ILE A 340 5.44 -15.52 -8.68
CA ILE A 340 4.41 -14.51 -8.39
C ILE A 340 4.79 -13.67 -7.16
N TYR A 341 5.25 -14.30 -6.07
CA TYR A 341 5.72 -13.55 -4.89
C TYR A 341 6.96 -12.69 -5.22
N MET A 342 7.88 -13.23 -6.03
CA MET A 342 9.11 -12.53 -6.41
C MET A 342 8.89 -11.35 -7.38
N LEU A 343 7.71 -11.21 -7.99
CA LEU A 343 7.31 -10.00 -8.74
C LEU A 343 7.27 -8.75 -7.84
N GLY A 344 6.89 -8.93 -6.57
CA GLY A 344 6.82 -7.85 -5.60
C GLY A 344 8.19 -7.58 -4.98
N SER A 345 8.65 -6.33 -5.04
CA SER A 345 9.89 -5.89 -4.36
C SER A 345 9.85 -6.12 -2.83
N GLU A 346 8.66 -6.29 -2.27
CA GLU A 346 8.39 -6.50 -0.86
C GLU A 346 8.80 -7.89 -0.36
N PHE A 347 8.67 -8.91 -1.20
CA PHE A 347 9.01 -10.28 -0.86
C PHE A 347 10.45 -10.63 -1.24
N GLN A 348 11.17 -9.73 -1.93
CA GLN A 348 12.58 -9.94 -2.22
C GLN A 348 13.46 -9.77 -0.97
N VAL A 349 14.69 -10.25 -1.05
CA VAL A 349 15.75 -9.96 -0.07
C VAL A 349 15.99 -8.45 -0.01
N VAL A 350 16.45 -7.95 1.13
CA VAL A 350 16.77 -6.52 1.30
C VAL A 350 17.78 -6.09 0.24
N SER A 351 17.36 -5.18 -0.65
CA SER A 351 18.22 -4.69 -1.72
C SER A 351 19.30 -3.74 -1.18
N THR A 352 20.40 -3.61 -1.92
CA THR A 352 21.49 -2.67 -1.59
C THR A 352 20.99 -1.24 -1.44
N ASN A 353 19.98 -0.84 -2.22
CA ASN A 353 19.33 0.46 -2.11
C ASN A 353 18.66 0.64 -0.74
N VAL A 354 17.97 -0.38 -0.24
CA VAL A 354 17.34 -0.35 1.10
C VAL A 354 18.39 -0.28 2.20
N LEU A 355 19.50 -1.02 2.07
CA LEU A 355 20.61 -0.92 3.03
C LEU A 355 21.24 0.47 3.05
N ASN A 356 21.45 1.09 1.89
CA ASN A 356 21.94 2.46 1.78
C ASN A 356 20.99 3.45 2.48
N MET A 357 19.69 3.32 2.25
CA MET A 357 18.68 4.13 2.96
C MET A 357 18.75 3.95 4.48
N ILE A 358 18.94 2.72 4.97
CA ILE A 358 19.11 2.45 6.41
C ILE A 358 20.38 3.14 6.94
N MET A 359 21.51 3.05 6.21
CA MET A 359 22.77 3.70 6.60
C MET A 359 22.67 5.22 6.64
N GLU A 360 21.94 5.84 5.71
CA GLU A 360 21.67 7.28 5.68
C GLU A 360 20.95 7.77 6.94
N THR A 361 20.08 6.93 7.53
CA THR A 361 19.37 7.27 8.78
C THR A 361 20.24 7.25 10.03
N ARG A 362 21.51 6.81 9.91
CA ARG A 362 22.49 6.63 11.01
C ARG A 362 22.07 5.60 12.07
N LEU A 363 20.95 4.90 11.89
CA LEU A 363 20.41 3.91 12.83
C LEU A 363 21.44 2.83 13.20
N LEU A 364 22.16 2.28 12.22
CA LEU A 364 23.12 1.20 12.48
C LEU A 364 24.28 1.65 13.38
N GLN A 365 24.76 2.90 13.24
CA GLN A 365 25.85 3.37 14.10
C GLN A 365 25.40 3.52 15.55
N TYR A 366 24.18 4.03 15.77
CA TYR A 366 23.59 4.09 17.10
C TYR A 366 23.25 2.72 17.66
N ALA A 367 22.84 1.76 16.83
CA ALA A 367 22.60 0.40 17.27
C ALA A 367 23.90 -0.28 17.74
N VAL A 368 24.99 -0.13 16.98
CA VAL A 368 26.32 -0.65 17.36
C VAL A 368 26.82 0.00 18.66
N LEU A 369 26.67 1.31 18.80
CA LEU A 369 27.02 2.01 20.04
C LEU A 369 26.16 1.51 21.23
N GLY A 370 24.86 1.34 21.03
CA GLY A 370 23.95 0.80 22.04
C GLY A 370 24.36 -0.60 22.50
N LEU A 371 24.68 -1.49 21.55
CA LEU A 371 25.18 -2.84 21.85
C LEU A 371 26.51 -2.81 22.61
N ALA A 372 27.46 -1.96 22.21
CA ALA A 372 28.74 -1.83 22.89
C ALA A 372 28.57 -1.34 24.35
N THR A 373 27.68 -0.38 24.57
CA THR A 373 27.39 0.13 25.92
C THR A 373 26.75 -0.93 26.81
N LEU A 374 25.84 -1.72 26.27
CA LEU A 374 25.17 -2.79 26.99
C LEU A 374 26.14 -3.92 27.32
N GLY A 375 27.03 -4.28 26.39
CA GLY A 375 28.13 -5.22 26.64
C GLY A 375 29.07 -4.74 27.74
N TYR A 376 29.43 -3.45 27.76
CA TYR A 376 30.25 -2.87 28.83
C TYR A 376 29.53 -2.91 30.20
N VAL A 377 28.23 -2.57 30.24
CA VAL A 377 27.43 -2.63 31.47
C VAL A 377 27.36 -4.07 32.00
N TYR A 378 27.24 -5.07 31.12
CA TYR A 378 27.27 -6.48 31.50
C TYR A 378 28.64 -6.92 32.03
N TYR A 379 29.73 -6.47 31.41
CA TYR A 379 31.10 -6.78 31.84
C TYR A 379 31.42 -6.21 33.22
N LYS A 380 30.99 -4.97 33.51
CA LYS A 380 31.28 -4.29 34.78
C LYS A 380 30.53 -4.89 35.98
N GLY A 381 29.55 -5.77 35.76
CA GLY A 381 28.87 -6.50 36.83
C GLY A 381 28.14 -5.59 37.83
N GLU A 382 27.47 -4.53 37.37
CA GLU A 382 26.63 -3.71 38.25
C GLU A 382 25.40 -4.53 38.70
N HIS A 383 25.56 -5.30 39.79
CA HIS A 383 24.57 -6.23 40.39
C HIS A 383 23.22 -5.59 40.78
N LYS A 384 23.06 -4.27 40.72
CA LYS A 384 21.82 -3.58 41.14
C LYS A 384 20.64 -3.71 40.16
N ASN A 385 20.82 -4.36 39.00
CA ASN A 385 19.84 -4.37 37.90
C ASN A 385 19.70 -5.76 37.22
N GLU A 386 19.68 -6.87 37.97
CA GLU A 386 19.43 -8.21 37.39
C GLU A 386 18.10 -8.30 36.63
N GLU A 387 17.05 -7.62 37.11
CA GLU A 387 15.74 -7.54 36.44
C GLU A 387 15.88 -6.96 35.03
N HIS A 388 16.56 -5.82 34.89
CA HIS A 388 16.80 -5.20 33.59
C HIS A 388 17.66 -6.07 32.66
N LYS A 389 18.59 -6.87 33.20
CA LYS A 389 19.43 -7.78 32.43
C LYS A 389 18.60 -8.86 31.71
N LEU A 390 17.55 -9.36 32.35
CA LEU A 390 16.69 -10.39 31.76
C LEU A 390 15.93 -9.86 30.54
N PHE A 391 15.22 -8.74 30.70
CA PHE A 391 14.50 -8.11 29.59
C PHE A 391 15.44 -7.62 28.47
N ASN A 392 16.61 -7.09 28.83
CA ASN A 392 17.61 -6.64 27.85
C ASN A 392 18.12 -7.82 26.99
N THR A 393 18.32 -9.00 27.58
CA THR A 393 18.69 -10.21 26.82
C THR A 393 17.54 -10.66 25.91
N TYR A 394 16.30 -10.67 26.42
CA TYR A 394 15.12 -11.00 25.62
C TYR A 394 14.97 -10.10 24.40
N ILE A 395 15.05 -8.78 24.58
CA ILE A 395 14.84 -7.84 23.47
C ILE A 395 15.94 -7.94 22.42
N LEU A 396 17.19 -8.24 22.81
CA LEU A 396 18.29 -8.47 21.87
C LEU A 396 18.08 -9.74 21.04
N LEU A 397 17.65 -10.83 21.68
CA LEU A 397 17.34 -12.08 20.99
C LEU A 397 16.18 -11.89 20.01
N GLN A 398 15.09 -11.27 20.46
CA GLN A 398 13.92 -10.98 19.62
C GLN A 398 14.28 -10.06 18.45
N THR A 399 15.12 -9.04 18.69
CA THR A 399 15.63 -8.15 17.63
C THR A 399 16.45 -8.94 16.61
N GLY A 400 17.31 -9.86 17.05
CA GLY A 400 18.09 -10.74 16.17
C GLY A 400 17.20 -11.60 15.27
N VAL A 401 16.17 -12.24 15.84
CA VAL A 401 15.20 -13.04 15.07
C VAL A 401 14.48 -12.19 14.03
N PHE A 402 14.00 -11.00 14.40
CA PHE A 402 13.36 -10.10 13.44
C PHE A 402 14.31 -9.58 12.36
N ILE A 403 15.60 -9.37 12.65
CA ILE A 403 16.60 -9.02 11.63
C ILE A 403 16.75 -10.17 10.62
N ILE A 404 16.84 -11.42 11.08
CA ILE A 404 16.92 -12.60 10.20
C ILE A 404 15.67 -12.71 9.33
N MET A 405 14.48 -12.49 9.90
CA MET A 405 13.24 -12.48 9.12
C MET A 405 13.22 -11.34 8.08
N ALA A 406 13.68 -10.15 8.47
CA ALA A 406 13.73 -8.98 7.60
C ALA A 406 14.74 -9.12 6.45
N THR A 407 15.87 -9.82 6.65
CA THR A 407 16.82 -10.09 5.57
C THR A 407 16.25 -11.06 4.54
N LEU A 408 15.47 -12.08 4.97
CA LEU A 408 14.82 -13.05 4.08
C LEU A 408 13.61 -12.47 3.33
N ILE A 409 12.86 -11.58 3.96
CA ILE A 409 11.66 -10.93 3.40
C ILE A 409 11.68 -9.45 3.77
N SER A 410 11.95 -8.59 2.78
CA SER A 410 12.09 -7.13 2.96
C SER A 410 10.86 -6.49 3.64
N ARG A 411 9.63 -6.98 3.39
CA ARG A 411 8.39 -6.52 4.06
C ARG A 411 8.46 -6.60 5.59
N LEU A 412 9.21 -7.56 6.15
CA LEU A 412 9.30 -7.81 7.60
C LEU A 412 10.24 -6.85 8.34
N ARG A 413 10.91 -5.93 7.63
CA ARG A 413 11.72 -4.87 8.25
C ARG A 413 10.94 -3.97 9.20
N ILE A 414 9.61 -3.90 9.04
CA ILE A 414 8.69 -3.18 9.93
C ILE A 414 8.72 -3.73 11.37
N LEU A 415 9.15 -4.98 11.56
CA LEU A 415 9.34 -5.60 12.87
C LEU A 415 10.73 -5.29 13.44
N ALA A 416 11.77 -5.42 12.62
CA ALA A 416 13.17 -5.32 13.04
C ALA A 416 13.61 -3.88 13.36
N LEU A 417 13.28 -2.93 12.48
CA LEU A 417 13.81 -1.56 12.55
C LEU A 417 13.31 -0.77 13.78
N PRO A 418 12.03 -0.88 14.23
CA PRO A 418 11.61 -0.28 15.50
C PRO A 418 12.39 -0.81 16.71
N LEU A 419 12.66 -2.12 16.74
CA LEU A 419 13.45 -2.71 17.82
C LEU A 419 14.93 -2.29 17.74
N LEU A 420 15.49 -2.12 16.55
CA LEU A 420 16.82 -1.52 16.39
C LEU A 420 16.88 -0.06 16.89
N CYS A 421 15.82 0.73 16.68
CA CYS A 421 15.70 2.06 17.27
C CYS A 421 15.64 1.98 18.80
N LEU A 422 14.96 0.97 19.34
CA LEU A 422 14.91 0.72 20.79
C LEU A 422 16.29 0.34 21.34
N VAL A 423 17.03 -0.55 20.66
CA VAL A 423 18.40 -0.93 21.04
C VAL A 423 19.35 0.27 20.97
N SER A 424 19.16 1.15 19.99
CA SER A 424 19.94 2.39 19.85
C SER A 424 19.80 3.32 21.06
N SER A 425 18.66 3.27 21.77
CA SER A 425 18.43 4.06 22.98
C SER A 425 19.41 3.75 24.12
N TYR A 426 20.02 2.55 24.13
CA TYR A 426 21.05 2.19 25.10
C TYR A 426 22.30 3.07 24.98
N SER A 427 22.56 3.66 23.81
CA SER A 427 23.69 4.57 23.59
C SER A 427 23.73 5.74 24.58
N VAL A 428 22.58 6.16 25.09
CA VAL A 428 22.49 7.25 26.09
C VAL A 428 23.11 6.83 27.44
N LEU A 429 23.15 5.53 27.76
CA LEU A 429 23.83 5.02 28.95
C LEU A 429 25.35 5.19 28.88
N ALA A 430 25.95 5.24 27.68
CA ALA A 430 27.38 5.55 27.49
C ALA A 430 27.78 6.83 28.23
N LEU A 431 26.86 7.79 28.27
CA LEU A 431 27.08 9.14 28.80
C LEU A 431 27.07 9.16 30.34
N ARG A 432 26.74 8.03 30.98
CA ARG A 432 26.85 7.81 32.44
C ARG A 432 28.13 7.08 32.83
N LEU A 433 28.98 6.71 31.86
CA LEU A 433 30.23 6.00 32.14
C LEU A 433 31.28 6.94 32.74
N PRO A 434 32.09 6.48 33.71
CA PRO A 434 33.04 7.30 34.46
C PRO A 434 34.23 7.83 33.63
N MET A 435 34.29 7.53 32.33
CA MET A 435 35.40 7.87 31.44
C MET A 435 35.52 9.37 31.10
N MET A 436 34.48 10.18 31.33
CA MET A 436 34.46 11.60 30.96
C MET A 436 34.39 12.52 32.20
N LYS A 437 35.48 13.23 32.50
CA LYS A 437 35.60 14.07 33.71
C LYS A 437 34.91 15.45 33.62
N SER A 438 34.61 15.97 32.42
CA SER A 438 34.02 17.31 32.25
C SER A 438 32.49 17.27 32.11
N ARG A 439 31.79 17.82 33.12
CA ARG A 439 30.31 17.86 33.18
C ARG A 439 29.69 18.72 32.06
N ARG A 440 30.33 19.82 31.65
CA ARG A 440 29.84 20.69 30.56
C ARG A 440 30.03 20.07 29.17
N GLY A 441 31.20 19.46 28.92
CA GLY A 441 31.48 18.76 27.67
C GLY A 441 30.55 17.57 27.43
N MET A 442 30.23 16.82 28.49
CA MET A 442 29.23 15.74 28.42
C MET A 442 27.85 16.25 28.04
N ILE A 443 27.36 17.33 28.64
CA ILE A 443 26.02 17.87 28.32
C ILE A 443 25.94 18.29 26.84
N ILE A 444 26.99 18.95 26.31
CA ILE A 444 27.04 19.35 24.90
C ILE A 444 27.05 18.12 23.98
N LEU A 445 27.84 17.09 24.31
CA LEU A 445 27.89 15.84 23.54
C LEU A 445 26.54 15.10 23.57
N VAL A 446 25.87 15.04 24.72
CA VAL A 446 24.53 14.45 24.88
C VAL A 446 23.54 15.15 23.97
N ILE A 447 23.52 16.48 24.02
CA ILE A 447 22.63 17.30 23.18
C ILE A 447 22.95 17.06 21.70
N ALA A 448 24.22 17.04 21.31
CA ALA A 448 24.63 16.80 19.93
C ALA A 448 24.17 15.41 19.44
N VAL A 449 24.39 14.35 20.23
CA VAL A 449 23.97 12.97 19.92
C VAL A 449 22.45 12.86 19.77
N VAL A 450 21.68 13.44 20.68
CA VAL A 450 20.22 13.36 20.66
C VAL A 450 19.62 14.21 19.54
N ILE A 451 20.20 15.37 19.23
CA ILE A 451 19.69 16.31 18.22
C ILE A 451 20.10 15.92 16.79
N MET A 452 21.23 15.24 16.60
CA MET A 452 21.76 14.92 15.27
C MET A 452 20.76 14.19 14.34
N PRO A 453 19.99 13.17 14.80
CA PRO A 453 18.94 12.56 13.99
C PRO A 453 17.85 13.55 13.55
N TYR A 454 17.51 14.54 14.39
CA TYR A 454 16.48 15.55 14.07
C TYR A 454 16.95 16.55 13.00
N LEU A 455 18.23 16.92 13.02
CA LEU A 455 18.81 17.83 12.02
C LEU A 455 18.81 17.20 10.62
N GLN A 456 19.10 15.90 10.53
CA GLN A 456 19.07 15.16 9.27
C GLN A 456 17.65 14.93 8.76
N THR A 457 16.67 14.87 9.66
CA THR A 457 15.29 14.50 9.33
C THR A 457 14.36 15.65 9.01
N MET A 458 14.78 16.90 9.22
CA MET A 458 14.00 18.10 8.87
C MET A 458 13.32 17.94 7.49
N PRO A 459 11.97 17.77 7.46
CA PRO A 459 11.24 17.34 6.26
C PRO A 459 10.94 18.53 5.35
N SER A 460 11.96 19.29 4.97
CA SER A 460 11.82 20.52 4.18
C SER A 460 11.11 20.30 2.84
N SER A 461 11.27 19.12 2.23
CA SER A 461 10.55 18.73 1.02
C SER A 461 9.09 18.34 1.29
N GLU A 462 8.80 17.55 2.32
CA GLU A 462 7.43 17.10 2.65
C GLU A 462 6.56 18.27 3.15
N ILE A 463 7.16 19.26 3.82
CA ILE A 463 6.48 20.50 4.21
C ILE A 463 6.01 21.29 2.99
N ARG A 464 6.78 21.27 1.89
CA ARG A 464 6.47 21.98 0.65
C ARG A 464 5.45 21.22 -0.21
N LYS A 465 5.47 19.89 -0.16
CA LYS A 465 4.55 19.01 -0.90
C LYS A 465 4.15 17.84 -0.01
N PRO A 466 2.98 17.89 0.65
CA PRO A 466 2.51 16.78 1.47
C PRO A 466 2.32 15.56 0.58
N PRO A 467 2.85 14.39 0.97
CA PRO A 467 2.70 13.18 0.18
C PRO A 467 1.25 12.68 0.25
N PHE A 468 0.62 12.45 -0.91
CA PHE A 468 -0.73 11.90 -1.02
C PHE A 468 -0.79 10.36 -0.83
N GLY A 469 0.28 9.75 -0.32
CA GLY A 469 0.48 8.31 -0.48
C GLY A 469 0.73 7.95 -1.95
N GLU A 470 0.69 6.66 -2.26
CA GLU A 470 0.68 6.20 -3.65
C GLU A 470 -0.79 6.16 -4.09
N LEU A 471 -1.16 7.04 -5.02
CA LEU A 471 -2.50 7.14 -5.56
C LEU A 471 -2.67 6.11 -6.69
N TYR A 472 -3.50 5.10 -6.47
CA TYR A 472 -3.81 4.08 -7.48
C TYR A 472 -5.11 4.39 -8.26
N ASN A 473 -5.76 5.51 -7.97
CA ASN A 473 -7.00 6.00 -8.60
C ASN A 473 -6.74 6.63 -9.99
N THR A 474 -6.14 5.87 -10.90
CA THR A 474 -5.87 6.33 -12.28
C THR A 474 -7.16 6.70 -13.03
N LYS A 475 -7.07 7.62 -13.99
CA LYS A 475 -8.22 8.01 -14.84
C LYS A 475 -8.86 6.78 -15.52
N SER A 476 -8.04 5.88 -16.06
CA SER A 476 -8.50 4.65 -16.71
C SER A 476 -9.24 3.71 -15.76
N LEU A 477 -8.82 3.62 -14.50
CA LEU A 477 -9.53 2.79 -13.51
C LEU A 477 -10.88 3.40 -13.15
N LYS A 478 -10.96 4.72 -12.94
CA LYS A 478 -12.22 5.41 -12.67
C LYS A 478 -13.22 5.23 -13.81
N ASP A 479 -12.74 5.35 -15.04
CA ASP A 479 -13.54 5.15 -16.25
C ASP A 479 -14.09 3.71 -16.32
N LEU A 480 -13.25 2.70 -16.07
CA LEU A 480 -13.70 1.31 -15.97
C LEU A 480 -14.79 1.13 -14.90
N ILE A 481 -14.60 1.68 -13.70
CA ILE A 481 -15.56 1.56 -12.58
C ILE A 481 -16.89 2.24 -12.92
N LYS A 482 -16.83 3.43 -13.51
CA LYS A 482 -18.02 4.15 -13.98
C LYS A 482 -18.75 3.36 -15.05
N TRP A 483 -18.01 2.79 -16.01
CA TRP A 483 -18.58 1.96 -17.06
C TRP A 483 -19.26 0.70 -16.50
N VAL A 484 -18.62 -0.02 -15.57
CA VAL A 484 -19.20 -1.21 -14.93
C VAL A 484 -20.48 -0.85 -14.19
N ASN A 485 -20.48 0.22 -13.38
CA ASN A 485 -21.67 0.63 -12.63
C ASN A 485 -22.86 1.04 -13.52
N ASN A 486 -22.59 1.56 -14.72
CA ASN A 486 -23.63 2.01 -15.65
C ASN A 486 -24.12 0.93 -16.61
N ASN A 487 -23.27 -0.03 -16.99
CA ASN A 487 -23.53 -0.96 -18.09
C ASN A 487 -23.66 -2.43 -17.66
N ILE A 488 -23.24 -2.78 -16.44
CA ILE A 488 -23.26 -4.16 -15.94
C ILE A 488 -24.28 -4.28 -14.81
N GLU A 489 -25.11 -5.32 -14.87
CA GLU A 489 -26.12 -5.58 -13.84
C GLU A 489 -25.46 -5.89 -12.48
N PRO A 490 -26.00 -5.35 -11.36
CA PRO A 490 -25.52 -5.65 -10.02
C PRO A 490 -25.51 -7.16 -9.74
N GLY A 491 -24.43 -7.67 -9.15
CA GLY A 491 -24.28 -9.10 -8.86
C GLY A 491 -23.72 -9.94 -10.01
N THR A 492 -23.46 -9.36 -11.19
CA THR A 492 -22.78 -10.07 -12.28
C THR A 492 -21.35 -10.46 -11.87
N PRO A 493 -20.93 -11.72 -12.07
CA PRO A 493 -19.57 -12.15 -11.77
C PRO A 493 -18.59 -11.69 -12.83
N ILE A 494 -17.47 -11.11 -12.40
CA ILE A 494 -16.41 -10.59 -13.26
C ILE A 494 -15.09 -11.28 -12.93
N LEU A 495 -14.44 -11.81 -13.95
CA LEU A 495 -13.07 -12.32 -13.88
C LEU A 495 -12.07 -11.19 -14.14
N ALA A 496 -11.18 -10.91 -13.20
CA ALA A 496 -10.12 -9.92 -13.35
C ALA A 496 -8.87 -10.32 -12.55
N ASP A 497 -7.75 -9.63 -12.76
CA ASP A 497 -6.55 -9.86 -11.93
C ASP A 497 -6.77 -9.36 -10.50
N MET A 498 -5.96 -9.84 -9.56
CA MET A 498 -6.15 -9.55 -8.13
C MET A 498 -6.37 -8.05 -7.81
N PRO A 499 -5.57 -7.11 -8.34
CA PRO A 499 -5.76 -5.70 -8.03
C PRO A 499 -7.03 -5.10 -8.66
N THR A 500 -7.33 -5.43 -9.91
CA THR A 500 -8.53 -4.91 -10.59
C THR A 500 -9.79 -5.48 -9.94
N SER A 501 -9.80 -6.77 -9.58
CA SER A 501 -10.88 -7.37 -8.81
C SER A 501 -11.13 -6.63 -7.50
N THR A 502 -10.09 -6.22 -6.78
CA THR A 502 -10.30 -5.47 -5.52
C THR A 502 -10.86 -4.07 -5.72
N ALA A 503 -10.45 -3.39 -6.79
CA ALA A 503 -11.00 -2.09 -7.16
C ALA A 503 -12.48 -2.19 -7.58
N LEU A 504 -12.82 -3.24 -8.33
CA LEU A 504 -14.20 -3.57 -8.68
C LEU A 504 -15.02 -3.89 -7.43
N ARG A 505 -14.48 -4.71 -6.51
CA ARG A 505 -15.17 -5.06 -5.26
C ARG A 505 -15.48 -3.82 -4.44
N ILE A 506 -14.54 -2.90 -4.21
CA ILE A 506 -14.80 -1.75 -3.33
C ILE A 506 -15.75 -0.70 -3.92
N SER A 507 -15.83 -0.58 -5.25
CA SER A 507 -16.54 0.53 -5.91
C SER A 507 -17.75 0.12 -6.74
N THR A 508 -18.01 -1.18 -6.86
CA THR A 508 -19.14 -1.73 -7.63
C THR A 508 -19.87 -2.82 -6.85
N LYS A 509 -21.04 -3.22 -7.34
CA LYS A 509 -21.82 -4.34 -6.80
C LYS A 509 -21.56 -5.67 -7.54
N ALA A 510 -20.51 -5.74 -8.36
CA ALA A 510 -20.14 -6.96 -9.07
C ALA A 510 -19.59 -8.02 -8.12
N LYS A 511 -19.79 -9.30 -8.48
CA LYS A 511 -19.14 -10.42 -7.80
C LYS A 511 -17.76 -10.63 -8.41
N ILE A 512 -16.75 -10.92 -7.60
CA ILE A 512 -15.38 -11.13 -8.06
C ILE A 512 -14.99 -12.60 -7.98
N VAL A 513 -14.33 -13.08 -9.02
CA VAL A 513 -13.90 -14.49 -9.13
C VAL A 513 -12.53 -14.73 -8.48
N ILE A 514 -11.63 -13.74 -8.58
CA ILE A 514 -10.26 -13.78 -8.07
C ILE A 514 -10.07 -12.65 -7.06
N ASN A 515 -9.35 -12.91 -5.97
CA ASN A 515 -8.93 -11.90 -5.01
C ASN A 515 -7.45 -12.08 -4.59
N PRO A 516 -6.87 -11.17 -3.79
CA PRO A 516 -5.44 -11.19 -3.44
C PRO A 516 -4.98 -12.33 -2.52
N GLN A 517 -5.86 -13.19 -1.97
CA GLN A 517 -5.47 -14.28 -1.08
C GLN A 517 -4.92 -15.50 -1.83
N PHE A 518 -3.73 -15.34 -2.42
CA PHE A 518 -3.08 -16.39 -3.22
C PHE A 518 -2.68 -17.64 -2.42
N GLU A 519 -2.64 -17.54 -1.09
CA GLU A 519 -2.32 -18.64 -0.18
C GLU A 519 -3.32 -19.80 -0.32
N TYR A 520 -4.59 -19.50 -0.62
CA TYR A 520 -5.64 -20.50 -0.76
C TYR A 520 -5.57 -21.24 -2.11
N THR A 521 -5.50 -22.59 -2.07
CA THR A 521 -5.23 -23.41 -3.26
C THR A 521 -6.24 -23.22 -4.41
N PRO A 522 -7.57 -23.17 -4.19
CA PRO A 522 -8.52 -22.87 -5.26
C PRO A 522 -8.30 -21.50 -5.93
N LEU A 523 -8.09 -20.44 -5.14
CA LEU A 523 -7.79 -19.09 -5.68
C LEU A 523 -6.50 -19.07 -6.50
N ARG A 524 -5.51 -19.85 -6.07
CA ARG A 524 -4.26 -20.04 -6.81
C ARG A 524 -4.50 -20.61 -8.21
N ARG A 525 -5.35 -21.64 -8.31
CA ARG A 525 -5.74 -22.24 -9.60
C ARG A 525 -6.48 -21.24 -10.49
N LYS A 526 -7.38 -20.43 -9.92
CA LYS A 526 -8.03 -19.33 -10.66
C LYS A 526 -7.01 -18.33 -11.19
N THR A 527 -5.97 -18.04 -10.42
CA THR A 527 -4.87 -17.16 -10.85
C THR A 527 -4.06 -17.77 -12.00
N TYR A 528 -3.76 -19.08 -11.97
CA TYR A 528 -3.10 -19.77 -13.10
C TYR A 528 -3.93 -19.62 -14.37
N PHE A 529 -5.24 -19.84 -14.25
CA PHE A 529 -6.18 -19.74 -15.35
C PHE A 529 -6.20 -18.31 -15.92
N PHE A 530 -6.31 -17.30 -15.07
CA PHE A 530 -6.29 -15.90 -15.50
C PHE A 530 -5.00 -15.53 -16.24
N TYR A 531 -3.85 -16.01 -15.76
CA TYR A 531 -2.56 -15.71 -16.39
C TYR A 531 -2.40 -16.36 -17.77
N THR A 532 -3.28 -17.28 -18.19
CA THR A 532 -3.29 -17.78 -19.58
C THR A 532 -3.64 -16.68 -20.61
N LEU A 533 -4.20 -15.53 -20.18
CA LEU A 533 -4.37 -14.33 -21.01
C LEU A 533 -3.06 -13.82 -21.63
N GLY A 534 -1.94 -14.03 -20.94
CA GLY A 534 -0.60 -13.73 -21.46
C GLY A 534 0.00 -14.84 -22.34
N SER A 535 -0.66 -16.00 -22.42
CA SER A 535 -0.21 -17.20 -23.14
C SER A 535 -0.90 -17.33 -24.52
N CYS A 536 -0.65 -18.45 -25.20
CA CYS A 536 -1.08 -18.72 -26.58
C CYS A 536 -2.20 -19.77 -26.63
N ASN A 537 -2.97 -19.89 -25.55
CA ASN A 537 -4.09 -20.81 -25.44
C ASN A 537 -5.24 -20.45 -26.41
N SER A 538 -6.13 -21.40 -26.67
CA SER A 538 -7.32 -21.19 -27.48
C SER A 538 -8.31 -20.26 -26.78
N ALA A 539 -8.86 -19.28 -27.51
CA ALA A 539 -9.90 -18.39 -27.00
C ALA A 539 -11.18 -19.16 -26.67
N LYS A 540 -11.60 -20.11 -27.52
CA LYS A 540 -12.79 -20.95 -27.29
C LYS A 540 -12.68 -21.71 -25.96
N TRP A 541 -11.55 -22.40 -25.74
CA TRP A 541 -11.29 -23.12 -24.48
C TRP A 541 -11.35 -22.21 -23.26
N PHE A 542 -10.76 -21.01 -23.35
CA PHE A 542 -10.78 -20.04 -22.25
C PHE A 542 -12.21 -19.59 -21.93
N GLY A 543 -13.01 -19.31 -22.96
CA GLY A 543 -14.42 -18.92 -22.81
C GLY A 543 -15.32 -20.02 -22.27
N GLU A 544 -15.19 -21.25 -22.77
CA GLU A 544 -15.90 -22.43 -22.26
C GLU A 544 -15.56 -22.65 -20.78
N THR A 545 -14.28 -22.61 -20.43
CA THR A 545 -13.83 -22.77 -19.04
C THR A 545 -14.38 -21.66 -18.13
N MET A 546 -14.41 -20.42 -18.60
CA MET A 546 -15.01 -19.30 -17.86
C MET A 546 -16.48 -19.54 -17.54
N ARG A 547 -17.26 -19.95 -18.54
CA ARG A 547 -18.70 -20.19 -18.40
C ARG A 547 -18.97 -21.42 -17.54
N GLU A 548 -18.32 -22.54 -17.81
CA GLU A 548 -18.59 -23.83 -17.16
C GLU A 548 -18.05 -23.89 -15.72
N THR A 549 -16.82 -23.43 -15.50
CA THR A 549 -16.15 -23.57 -14.19
C THR A 549 -16.40 -22.38 -13.28
N TYR A 550 -16.33 -21.17 -13.82
CA TYR A 550 -16.39 -19.94 -13.03
C TYR A 550 -17.73 -19.20 -13.13
N GLN A 551 -18.67 -19.75 -13.90
CA GLN A 551 -20.03 -19.20 -14.07
C GLN A 551 -20.02 -17.71 -14.44
N THR A 552 -19.06 -17.30 -15.27
CA THR A 552 -18.92 -15.92 -15.75
C THR A 552 -18.67 -15.90 -17.25
N GLU A 553 -19.18 -14.87 -17.90
CA GLU A 553 -18.92 -14.61 -19.32
C GLU A 553 -18.07 -13.34 -19.51
N LEU A 554 -17.80 -12.59 -18.43
CA LEU A 554 -17.13 -11.29 -18.47
C LEU A 554 -15.73 -11.38 -17.88
N VAL A 555 -14.75 -10.90 -18.64
CA VAL A 555 -13.38 -10.75 -18.18
C VAL A 555 -12.87 -9.34 -18.41
N VAL A 556 -12.26 -8.76 -17.37
CA VAL A 556 -11.51 -7.52 -17.45
C VAL A 556 -10.04 -7.87 -17.57
N VAL A 557 -9.46 -7.52 -18.71
CA VAL A 557 -8.09 -7.82 -19.09
C VAL A 557 -7.24 -6.54 -18.95
N PRO A 558 -6.29 -6.50 -18.00
CA PRO A 558 -5.34 -5.41 -17.92
C PRO A 558 -4.38 -5.41 -19.12
N MET A 559 -4.15 -4.25 -19.74
CA MET A 559 -3.33 -4.09 -20.95
C MET A 559 -1.85 -4.49 -20.76
N LYS A 560 -1.38 -4.62 -19.51
CA LYS A 560 -0.06 -5.20 -19.20
C LYS A 560 0.14 -6.64 -19.73
N PHE A 561 -0.95 -7.40 -19.92
CA PHE A 561 -0.89 -8.74 -20.52
C PHE A 561 -0.76 -8.69 -22.06
N CYS A 562 -1.11 -7.56 -22.67
CA CYS A 562 -0.95 -7.33 -24.11
C CYS A 562 0.45 -6.76 -24.43
N ASN A 563 1.02 -5.97 -23.52
CA ASN A 563 2.33 -5.32 -23.67
C ASN A 563 3.50 -6.12 -23.02
N ILE A 564 3.66 -7.40 -23.41
CA ILE A 564 4.78 -8.23 -22.94
C ILE A 564 5.96 -8.02 -23.90
N PRO A 565 7.12 -7.52 -23.45
CA PRO A 565 8.26 -7.33 -24.34
C PRO A 565 8.89 -8.66 -24.77
N LYS A 566 9.64 -8.61 -25.87
CA LYS A 566 10.46 -9.73 -26.36
C LYS A 566 11.52 -10.11 -25.31
N ARG A 567 11.90 -11.39 -25.32
CA ARG A 567 12.78 -12.03 -24.30
C ARG A 567 14.16 -11.39 -24.16
N ASP A 568 14.61 -10.60 -25.14
CA ASP A 568 15.94 -9.98 -25.20
C ASP A 568 16.06 -8.67 -24.40
N ALA A 569 14.93 -8.07 -23.98
CA ALA A 569 14.94 -7.05 -22.95
C ALA A 569 15.05 -7.74 -21.58
N LYS A 570 15.81 -7.16 -20.63
CA LYS A 570 15.99 -7.65 -19.25
C LYS A 570 14.78 -8.45 -18.74
N PRO A 571 14.96 -9.60 -18.06
CA PRO A 571 13.86 -10.50 -17.72
C PRO A 571 12.72 -9.73 -17.03
N ASN A 572 11.66 -9.46 -17.81
CA ASN A 572 10.45 -8.88 -17.27
C ASN A 572 9.79 -9.94 -16.38
N GLY A 573 9.51 -9.59 -15.12
CA GLY A 573 8.98 -10.54 -14.14
C GLY A 573 7.71 -11.26 -14.62
N ILE A 574 6.84 -10.58 -15.38
CA ILE A 574 5.63 -11.21 -15.93
C ILE A 574 5.99 -12.34 -16.90
N ASN A 575 7.03 -12.18 -17.73
CA ASN A 575 7.43 -13.21 -18.69
C ASN A 575 8.00 -14.44 -17.96
N SER A 576 8.78 -14.25 -16.88
CA SER A 576 9.29 -15.39 -16.08
C SER A 576 8.16 -16.17 -15.40
N VAL A 577 7.11 -15.48 -14.94
CA VAL A 577 5.90 -16.13 -14.41
C VAL A 577 5.15 -16.90 -15.50
N LEU A 578 4.90 -16.28 -16.66
CA LEU A 578 4.14 -16.91 -17.75
C LEU A 578 4.82 -18.17 -18.30
N THR A 579 6.15 -18.20 -18.38
CA THR A 579 6.88 -19.40 -18.83
C THR A 579 6.73 -20.60 -17.91
N LEU A 580 6.36 -20.37 -16.64
CA LEU A 580 6.20 -21.42 -15.62
C LEU A 580 4.72 -21.75 -15.37
N ASN A 581 3.79 -21.16 -16.12
CA ASN A 581 2.36 -21.38 -15.91
C ASN A 581 1.98 -22.83 -16.24
N PRO A 582 1.41 -23.59 -15.30
CA PRO A 582 1.04 -24.99 -15.53
C PRO A 582 -0.08 -25.18 -16.55
N LEU A 583 -0.90 -24.15 -16.82
CA LEU A 583 -2.05 -24.24 -17.73
C LEU A 583 -1.74 -23.81 -19.17
N GLY A 584 -0.51 -23.39 -19.46
CA GLY A 584 -0.09 -23.10 -20.82
C GLY A 584 0.92 -21.96 -20.92
N SER A 585 1.83 -22.10 -21.89
CA SER A 585 2.84 -21.11 -22.24
C SER A 585 2.92 -20.93 -23.76
N CYS A 586 3.52 -19.83 -24.20
CA CYS A 586 3.82 -19.64 -25.62
C CYS A 586 5.18 -20.27 -25.97
N PRO A 587 5.35 -20.81 -27.19
CA PRO A 587 6.66 -21.17 -27.72
C PRO A 587 7.66 -20.00 -27.63
N PRO A 588 8.97 -20.27 -27.53
CA PRO A 588 9.99 -19.23 -27.64
C PRO A 588 9.81 -18.44 -28.95
N ASP A 589 10.08 -17.13 -28.90
CA ASP A 589 10.01 -16.20 -30.04
C ASP A 589 8.63 -15.99 -30.67
N THR A 590 7.58 -16.39 -29.96
CA THR A 590 6.19 -16.13 -30.41
C THR A 590 5.91 -14.63 -30.53
N PRO A 591 5.44 -14.14 -31.69
CA PRO A 591 5.05 -12.74 -31.87
C PRO A 591 3.92 -12.33 -30.91
N ASN A 592 3.93 -11.07 -30.47
CA ASN A 592 2.97 -10.55 -29.48
C ASN A 592 1.51 -10.73 -29.90
N TYR A 593 1.18 -10.58 -31.19
CA TYR A 593 -0.19 -10.72 -31.71
C TYR A 593 -0.79 -12.12 -31.55
N LYS A 594 0.05 -13.17 -31.38
CA LYS A 594 -0.45 -14.54 -31.16
C LYS A 594 -0.89 -14.78 -29.72
N ARG A 595 -0.53 -13.90 -28.77
CA ARG A 595 -0.96 -14.01 -27.38
C ARG A 595 -2.44 -13.68 -27.25
N MET A 596 -3.13 -14.36 -26.34
CA MET A 596 -4.59 -14.26 -26.19
C MET A 596 -5.07 -12.83 -25.94
N CYS A 597 -4.39 -12.05 -25.08
CA CYS A 597 -4.72 -10.63 -24.86
C CYS A 597 -4.75 -9.80 -26.15
N ASN A 598 -3.76 -9.96 -27.03
CA ASN A 598 -3.69 -9.19 -28.28
C ASN A 598 -4.77 -9.64 -29.28
N ARG A 599 -5.15 -10.93 -29.27
CA ARG A 599 -6.27 -11.44 -30.07
C ARG A 599 -7.60 -10.85 -29.61
N PHE A 600 -7.80 -10.71 -28.30
CA PHE A 600 -8.98 -10.05 -27.74
C PHE A 600 -9.02 -8.57 -28.11
N LEU A 601 -7.88 -7.88 -28.06
CA LEU A 601 -7.77 -6.48 -28.43
C LEU A 601 -8.10 -6.26 -29.92
N ALA A 602 -7.62 -7.15 -30.80
CA ALA A 602 -7.88 -7.11 -32.24
C ALA A 602 -9.28 -7.61 -32.65
N GLY A 603 -10.09 -8.10 -31.71
CA GLY A 603 -11.40 -8.68 -31.97
C GLY A 603 -11.34 -10.16 -32.34
N SER A 604 -11.78 -11.01 -31.42
CA SER A 604 -11.94 -12.46 -31.61
C SER A 604 -13.38 -12.79 -31.97
N VAL A 605 -13.60 -13.89 -32.70
CA VAL A 605 -14.96 -14.35 -33.07
C VAL A 605 -15.73 -14.81 -31.83
N HIS A 606 -15.03 -15.38 -30.84
CA HIS A 606 -15.62 -15.90 -29.61
C HIS A 606 -15.78 -14.83 -28.51
N PHE A 607 -15.25 -13.63 -28.71
CA PHE A 607 -15.29 -12.58 -27.69
C PHE A 607 -15.72 -11.25 -28.28
N GLU A 608 -16.80 -10.71 -27.73
CA GLU A 608 -17.23 -9.36 -28.01
C GLU A 608 -16.49 -8.38 -27.09
N ARG A 609 -15.92 -7.33 -27.66
CA ARG A 609 -15.39 -6.20 -26.91
C ARG A 609 -16.50 -5.25 -26.50
N LEU A 610 -16.66 -5.05 -25.19
CA LEU A 610 -17.65 -4.15 -24.62
C LEU A 610 -17.04 -2.80 -24.22
N PHE A 611 -15.82 -2.82 -23.69
CA PHE A 611 -15.12 -1.63 -23.21
C PHE A 611 -13.63 -1.73 -23.48
N CYS A 612 -13.00 -0.59 -23.75
CA CYS A 612 -11.55 -0.49 -23.83
C CYS A 612 -11.11 0.90 -23.44
N ASN A 613 -9.98 0.98 -22.75
CA ASN A 613 -9.22 2.21 -22.53
C ASN A 613 -7.72 1.89 -22.46
N GLU A 614 -6.90 2.84 -22.01
CA GLU A 614 -5.44 2.70 -21.95
C GLU A 614 -4.96 1.47 -21.16
N ASN A 615 -5.66 1.14 -20.06
CA ASN A 615 -5.19 0.14 -19.10
C ASN A 615 -6.06 -1.11 -19.04
N TYR A 616 -7.30 -1.07 -19.52
CA TYR A 616 -8.28 -2.13 -19.35
C TYR A 616 -9.05 -2.42 -20.64
N LEU A 617 -9.29 -3.71 -20.87
CA LEU A 617 -10.13 -4.24 -21.94
C LEU A 617 -11.19 -5.15 -21.30
N VAL A 618 -12.47 -4.89 -21.55
CA VAL A 618 -13.57 -5.77 -21.11
C VAL A 618 -14.13 -6.50 -22.30
N VAL A 619 -14.14 -7.83 -22.22
CA VAL A 619 -14.72 -8.70 -23.24
C VAL A 619 -15.75 -9.64 -22.64
N ARG A 620 -16.76 -9.97 -23.45
CA ARG A 620 -17.80 -10.96 -23.16
C ARG A 620 -17.65 -12.17 -24.06
N TYR A 621 -17.65 -13.35 -23.48
CA TYR A 621 -17.64 -14.60 -24.22
C TYR A 621 -18.95 -14.79 -24.98
N ARG A 622 -18.85 -15.14 -26.26
CA ARG A 622 -19.95 -15.54 -27.13
C ARG A 622 -19.67 -16.96 -27.62
N ASP A 623 -20.59 -17.84 -27.30
CA ASP A 623 -20.52 -19.23 -27.73
C ASP A 623 -21.02 -19.34 -29.17
N VAL A 624 -20.05 -19.32 -30.08
CA VAL A 624 -20.26 -19.35 -31.51
C VAL A 624 -19.41 -20.47 -32.07
N ASP A 625 -20.03 -21.38 -32.82
CA ASP A 625 -19.37 -22.46 -33.54
C ASP A 625 -18.71 -21.97 -34.83
N MET A 626 -17.72 -21.09 -34.68
CA MET A 626 -16.89 -20.60 -35.77
C MET A 626 -15.42 -20.87 -35.47
N VAL A 627 -14.65 -21.19 -36.51
CA VAL A 627 -13.20 -21.38 -36.38
C VAL A 627 -12.52 -20.02 -36.30
N GLU A 628 -11.70 -19.81 -35.27
CA GLU A 628 -10.95 -18.58 -35.10
C GLU A 628 -9.88 -18.44 -36.19
N GLU A 629 -9.93 -17.37 -36.98
CA GLU A 629 -8.93 -17.08 -38.01
C GLU A 629 -7.53 -16.89 -37.41
N ASP A 630 -6.50 -17.40 -38.08
CA ASP A 630 -5.12 -17.09 -37.77
C ASP A 630 -4.83 -15.60 -38.02
N LEU A 631 -4.85 -14.81 -36.95
CA LEU A 631 -4.56 -13.38 -37.00
C LEU A 631 -3.12 -13.12 -37.47
N LYS A 632 -2.98 -12.38 -38.56
CA LYS A 632 -1.68 -11.80 -38.98
C LYS A 632 -1.47 -10.44 -38.32
N TRP A 633 -0.21 -10.01 -38.14
CA TRP A 633 0.13 -8.70 -37.53
C TRP A 633 -0.57 -7.53 -38.22
N GLU A 634 -0.65 -7.54 -39.56
CA GLU A 634 -1.30 -6.50 -40.34
C GLU A 634 -2.78 -6.34 -39.98
N SER A 635 -3.41 -7.39 -39.44
CA SER A 635 -4.81 -7.37 -39.03
C SER A 635 -5.04 -6.49 -37.80
N MET A 636 -4.04 -6.33 -36.93
CA MET A 636 -4.13 -5.46 -35.75
C MET A 636 -4.14 -3.96 -36.12
N ASN A 637 -3.61 -3.62 -37.29
CA ASN A 637 -3.58 -2.26 -37.84
C ASN A 637 -4.81 -1.93 -38.71
N ARG A 638 -5.82 -2.81 -38.77
CA ARG A 638 -7.04 -2.55 -39.55
C ARG A 638 -8.10 -1.86 -38.70
N LEU A 639 -8.54 -0.68 -39.13
CA LEU A 639 -9.59 0.09 -38.46
C LEU A 639 -10.90 -0.70 -38.32
N ASP A 640 -11.24 -1.52 -39.32
CA ASP A 640 -12.50 -2.27 -39.37
C ASP A 640 -12.67 -3.25 -38.20
N ARG A 641 -11.58 -3.70 -37.58
CA ARG A 641 -11.63 -4.54 -36.37
C ARG A 641 -12.06 -3.74 -35.13
N TYR A 642 -11.91 -2.41 -35.15
CA TYR A 642 -12.25 -1.54 -34.03
C TYR A 642 -13.59 -0.83 -34.16
N LYS A 643 -14.04 -0.54 -35.39
CA LYS A 643 -15.31 0.14 -35.67
C LYS A 643 -16.52 -0.48 -34.95
N PRO A 644 -16.71 -1.82 -34.94
CA PRO A 644 -17.91 -2.41 -34.33
C PRO A 644 -18.08 -2.02 -32.86
N TRP A 645 -17.00 -2.00 -32.09
CA TRP A 645 -17.02 -1.57 -30.69
C TRP A 645 -17.30 -0.06 -30.54
N VAL A 646 -16.68 0.77 -31.37
CA VAL A 646 -16.89 2.23 -31.30
C VAL A 646 -18.36 2.55 -31.61
N GLU A 647 -18.91 1.94 -32.64
CA GLU A 647 -20.27 2.21 -33.12
C GLU A 647 -21.36 1.61 -32.23
N SER A 648 -21.13 0.43 -31.64
CA SER A 648 -22.13 -0.27 -30.80
C SER A 648 -22.06 0.07 -29.32
N HIS A 649 -20.86 0.25 -28.76
CA HIS A 649 -20.66 0.43 -27.32
C HIS A 649 -20.20 1.83 -26.97
N ALA A 650 -19.12 2.33 -27.58
CA ALA A 650 -18.59 3.65 -27.21
C ALA A 650 -19.59 4.77 -27.55
N LYS A 651 -20.24 4.70 -28.72
CA LYS A 651 -21.25 5.68 -29.17
C LYS A 651 -22.46 5.79 -28.25
N ALA A 652 -22.77 4.72 -27.49
CA ALA A 652 -23.90 4.70 -26.58
C ALA A 652 -23.78 5.75 -25.45
N ASP A 653 -22.54 6.14 -25.09
CA ASP A 653 -22.28 7.19 -24.10
C ASP A 653 -21.58 8.40 -24.75
N GLN A 654 -22.34 9.49 -24.93
CA GLN A 654 -21.83 10.73 -25.52
C GLN A 654 -20.82 11.48 -24.63
N VAL A 655 -20.69 11.09 -23.36
CA VAL A 655 -19.79 11.73 -22.39
C VAL A 655 -18.51 10.91 -22.20
N THR A 656 -18.62 9.61 -21.93
CA THR A 656 -17.45 8.75 -21.67
C THR A 656 -16.92 8.05 -22.91
N GLY A 657 -17.75 7.86 -23.95
CA GLY A 657 -17.36 7.24 -25.22
C GLY A 657 -16.14 7.91 -25.87
N PRO A 658 -16.11 9.25 -26.00
CA PRO A 658 -14.93 9.96 -26.50
C PRO A 658 -13.65 9.66 -25.71
N GLU A 659 -13.72 9.60 -24.38
CA GLU A 659 -12.57 9.31 -23.51
C GLU A 659 -12.06 7.88 -23.71
N GLN A 660 -12.96 6.92 -23.86
CA GLN A 660 -12.62 5.54 -24.15
C GLN A 660 -11.89 5.44 -25.48
N VAL A 661 -12.42 6.05 -26.55
CA VAL A 661 -11.80 6.02 -27.89
C VAL A 661 -10.39 6.60 -27.87
N THR A 662 -10.20 7.79 -27.28
CA THR A 662 -8.86 8.42 -27.24
C THR A 662 -7.90 7.65 -26.32
N SER A 663 -8.37 7.17 -25.17
CA SER A 663 -7.54 6.40 -24.23
C SER A 663 -7.13 5.04 -24.83
N THR A 664 -8.02 4.38 -25.57
CA THR A 664 -7.67 3.18 -26.36
C THR A 664 -6.64 3.49 -27.44
N ALA A 665 -6.76 4.62 -28.15
CA ALA A 665 -5.77 5.01 -29.14
C ALA A 665 -4.37 5.18 -28.52
N THR A 666 -4.26 5.79 -27.34
CA THR A 666 -3.00 5.88 -26.58
C THR A 666 -2.46 4.48 -26.22
N ALA A 667 -3.33 3.55 -25.81
CA ALA A 667 -2.96 2.15 -25.55
C ALA A 667 -2.35 1.47 -26.80
N LEU A 668 -3.00 1.64 -27.95
CA LEU A 668 -2.58 1.05 -29.22
C LEU A 668 -1.24 1.65 -29.70
N LYS A 669 -1.05 2.96 -29.52
CA LYS A 669 0.23 3.62 -29.75
C LYS A 669 1.34 3.02 -28.87
N ASN A 670 1.08 2.79 -27.59
CA ASN A 670 2.04 2.18 -26.66
C ASN A 670 2.43 0.74 -27.04
N LEU A 671 1.59 0.06 -27.84
CA LEU A 671 1.87 -1.24 -28.45
C LEU A 671 2.59 -1.15 -29.80
N ASN A 672 2.98 0.06 -30.23
CA ASN A 672 3.56 0.37 -31.54
C ASN A 672 2.64 -0.01 -32.72
N LEU A 673 1.34 0.28 -32.60
CA LEU A 673 0.36 0.11 -33.68
C LEU A 673 0.04 1.47 -34.32
N ASP A 674 0.12 1.53 -35.65
CA ASP A 674 -0.08 2.76 -36.44
C ASP A 674 -1.57 3.17 -36.59
N ILE A 675 -2.47 2.44 -35.93
CA ILE A 675 -3.93 2.64 -36.02
C ILE A 675 -4.47 3.72 -35.08
N ALA A 676 -3.65 4.22 -34.15
CA ALA A 676 -4.11 5.13 -33.11
C ALA A 676 -4.73 6.43 -33.66
N VAL A 677 -4.06 7.11 -34.60
CA VAL A 677 -4.60 8.33 -35.24
C VAL A 677 -5.84 8.03 -36.10
N PRO A 678 -5.84 7.01 -37.00
CA PRO A 678 -7.05 6.62 -37.72
C PRO A 678 -8.25 6.31 -36.83
N LEU A 679 -8.04 5.65 -35.68
CA LEU A 679 -9.10 5.34 -34.72
C LEU A 679 -9.71 6.61 -34.14
N MET A 680 -8.89 7.57 -33.74
CA MET A 680 -9.39 8.84 -33.20
C MET A 680 -10.11 9.69 -34.25
N ARG A 681 -9.61 9.72 -35.49
CA ARG A 681 -10.29 10.39 -36.61
C ARG A 681 -11.68 9.79 -36.85
N HIS A 682 -11.80 8.47 -36.84
CA HIS A 682 -13.09 7.81 -36.90
C HIS A 682 -13.98 8.15 -35.68
N GLY A 683 -13.39 8.34 -34.50
CA GLY A 683 -14.10 8.89 -33.34
C GLY A 683 -14.75 10.25 -33.61
N LEU A 684 -14.08 11.17 -34.32
CA LEU A 684 -14.69 12.45 -34.71
C LEU A 684 -15.89 12.27 -35.66
N GLU A 685 -15.83 11.30 -36.56
CA GLU A 685 -16.95 10.96 -37.46
C GLU A 685 -18.15 10.40 -36.69
N VAL A 686 -17.89 9.56 -35.68
CA VAL A 686 -18.93 8.91 -34.85
C VAL A 686 -19.56 9.89 -33.84
N PHE A 687 -18.80 10.88 -33.37
CA PHE A 687 -19.22 11.91 -32.41
C PHE A 687 -19.20 13.32 -33.03
N PRO A 688 -20.02 13.60 -34.05
CA PRO A 688 -19.98 14.88 -34.76
C PRO A 688 -20.40 16.04 -33.84
N GLY A 689 -19.59 17.10 -33.79
CA GLY A 689 -19.87 18.28 -32.98
C GLY A 689 -19.79 18.05 -31.46
N ASN A 690 -19.21 16.94 -31.01
CA ASN A 690 -18.99 16.69 -29.59
C ASN A 690 -17.74 17.46 -29.10
N GLU A 691 -17.96 18.49 -28.28
CA GLU A 691 -16.89 19.34 -27.72
C GLU A 691 -15.80 18.52 -27.03
N ARG A 692 -16.19 17.48 -26.25
CA ARG A 692 -15.25 16.66 -25.48
C ARG A 692 -14.36 15.81 -26.40
N MET A 693 -14.91 15.23 -27.46
CA MET A 693 -14.13 14.47 -28.44
C MET A 693 -13.08 15.35 -29.13
N ILE A 694 -13.47 16.56 -29.57
CA ILE A 694 -12.56 17.50 -30.23
C ILE A 694 -11.44 17.93 -29.29
N ARG A 695 -11.76 18.22 -28.03
CA ARG A 695 -10.77 18.58 -27.00
C ARG A 695 -9.75 17.46 -26.77
N LEU A 696 -10.22 16.24 -26.55
CA LEU A 696 -9.35 15.09 -26.31
C LEU A 696 -8.50 14.75 -27.53
N TYR A 697 -9.07 14.87 -28.74
CA TYR A 697 -8.32 14.70 -29.98
C TYR A 697 -7.19 15.72 -30.10
N ALA A 698 -7.46 17.00 -29.85
CA ALA A 698 -6.45 18.05 -29.88
C ALA A 698 -5.33 17.80 -28.85
N GLU A 699 -5.69 17.45 -27.62
CA GLU A 699 -4.73 17.12 -26.56
C GLU A 699 -3.86 15.91 -26.90
N SER A 700 -4.44 14.84 -27.44
CA SER A 700 -3.67 13.65 -27.88
C SER A 700 -2.74 13.98 -29.05
N LEU A 701 -3.19 14.74 -30.05
CA LEU A 701 -2.32 15.15 -31.16
C LEU A 701 -1.13 15.98 -30.68
N ASP A 702 -1.35 16.85 -29.69
CA ASP A 702 -0.33 17.72 -29.09
C ASP A 702 0.68 16.91 -28.25
N TYR A 703 0.20 16.22 -27.21
CA TYR A 703 1.07 15.56 -26.23
C TYR A 703 1.55 14.18 -26.68
N ASP A 704 0.71 13.40 -27.36
CA ASP A 704 1.06 12.04 -27.75
C ASP A 704 1.70 12.00 -29.13
N PHE A 705 1.16 12.67 -30.14
CA PHE A 705 1.61 12.49 -31.53
C PHE A 705 2.53 13.60 -32.05
N SER A 706 2.70 14.70 -31.31
CA SER A 706 3.49 15.88 -31.72
C SER A 706 3.04 16.48 -33.07
N LEU A 707 1.75 16.36 -33.40
CA LEU A 707 1.13 16.88 -34.62
C LEU A 707 0.56 18.29 -34.34
N PHE A 708 1.46 19.25 -34.08
CA PHE A 708 1.12 20.54 -33.49
C PHE A 708 0.20 21.43 -34.34
N GLU A 709 0.33 21.42 -35.67
CA GLU A 709 -0.53 22.22 -36.57
C GLU A 709 -1.98 21.70 -36.59
N GLU A 710 -2.15 20.38 -36.67
CA GLU A 710 -3.46 19.73 -36.62
C GLU A 710 -4.09 19.93 -35.24
N ALA A 711 -3.31 19.79 -34.16
CA ALA A 711 -3.75 20.05 -32.80
C ALA A 711 -4.25 21.49 -32.60
N TYR A 712 -3.52 22.49 -33.10
CA TYR A 712 -3.91 23.91 -33.00
C TYR A 712 -5.29 24.17 -33.63
N THR A 713 -5.56 23.56 -34.78
CA THR A 713 -6.83 23.72 -35.50
C THR A 713 -8.01 23.23 -34.65
N HIS A 714 -7.89 22.06 -34.04
CA HIS A 714 -8.94 21.50 -33.19
C HIS A 714 -9.03 22.16 -31.81
N TYR A 715 -7.92 22.60 -31.23
CA TYR A 715 -7.98 23.44 -30.03
C TYR A 715 -8.76 24.73 -30.29
N LYS A 716 -8.56 25.37 -31.44
CA LYS A 716 -9.28 26.58 -31.83
C LYS A 716 -10.76 26.31 -32.03
N GLU A 717 -11.11 25.21 -32.70
CA GLU A 717 -12.49 24.75 -32.88
C GLU A 717 -13.19 24.53 -31.53
N ALA A 718 -12.56 23.77 -30.63
CA ALA A 718 -13.07 23.55 -29.27
C ALA A 718 -13.24 24.87 -28.50
N PHE A 719 -12.26 25.79 -28.58
CA PHE A 719 -12.33 27.09 -27.93
C PHE A 719 -13.49 27.94 -28.45
N THR A 720 -13.78 27.87 -29.76
CA THR A 720 -14.94 28.56 -30.37
C THR A 720 -16.27 27.97 -29.90
N MET A 721 -16.36 26.64 -29.82
CA MET A 721 -17.57 25.94 -29.32
C MET A 721 -17.84 26.24 -27.85
N MET A 722 -16.77 26.34 -27.04
CA MET A 722 -16.89 26.74 -25.64
C MET A 722 -17.42 28.17 -25.46
N ALA A 723 -17.37 29.03 -26.48
CA ALA A 723 -17.84 30.42 -26.43
C ALA A 723 -17.29 31.21 -25.21
N SER A 724 -16.04 30.98 -24.82
CA SER A 724 -15.42 31.55 -23.60
C SER A 724 -16.15 31.23 -22.29
N ARG A 725 -16.79 30.04 -22.20
CA ARG A 725 -17.36 29.48 -20.98
C ARG A 725 -16.26 29.02 -20.04
N CYS A 726 -16.38 29.38 -18.75
CA CYS A 726 -15.65 28.70 -17.70
C CYS A 726 -16.60 28.38 -16.55
N SER A 727 -17.08 27.15 -16.54
CA SER A 727 -18.09 26.65 -15.59
C SER A 727 -17.58 25.49 -14.74
N SER A 728 -16.56 24.78 -15.22
CA SER A 728 -15.98 23.60 -14.58
C SER A 728 -14.46 23.71 -14.45
N VAL A 729 -13.88 22.87 -13.58
CA VAL A 729 -12.42 22.71 -13.49
C VAL A 729 -11.85 22.20 -14.82
N ASP A 730 -12.59 21.35 -15.55
CA ASP A 730 -12.16 20.85 -16.86
C ASP A 730 -12.01 21.98 -17.89
N ASP A 731 -12.88 23.00 -17.86
CA ASP A 731 -12.74 24.18 -18.74
C ASP A 731 -11.43 24.93 -18.45
N MET A 732 -11.06 25.05 -17.17
CA MET A 732 -9.80 25.68 -16.76
C MET A 732 -8.58 24.85 -17.20
N ILE A 733 -8.64 23.52 -17.08
CA ILE A 733 -7.57 22.62 -17.55
C ILE A 733 -7.38 22.76 -19.07
N PHE A 734 -8.46 22.86 -19.84
CA PHE A 734 -8.37 23.10 -21.28
C PHE A 734 -7.67 24.42 -21.62
N TYR A 735 -8.00 25.52 -20.92
CA TYR A 735 -7.30 26.79 -21.13
C TYR A 735 -5.81 26.69 -20.80
N LEU A 736 -5.45 25.90 -19.80
CA LEU A 736 -4.05 25.60 -19.48
C LEU A 736 -3.37 24.85 -20.63
N SER A 737 -3.94 23.74 -21.10
CA SER A 737 -3.40 22.95 -22.22
C SER A 737 -3.23 23.81 -23.47
N PHE A 738 -4.29 24.52 -23.89
CA PHE A 738 -4.28 25.32 -25.10
C PHE A 738 -3.30 26.50 -25.04
N LEU A 739 -3.21 27.19 -23.89
CA LEU A 739 -2.22 28.25 -23.72
C LEU A 739 -0.79 27.68 -23.71
N SER A 740 -0.57 26.53 -23.06
CA SER A 740 0.74 25.87 -23.03
C SER A 740 1.19 25.52 -24.43
N HIS A 741 0.31 24.90 -25.22
CA HIS A 741 0.53 24.58 -26.63
C HIS A 741 1.03 25.79 -27.42
N MET A 742 0.25 26.88 -27.48
CA MET A 742 0.61 28.09 -28.25
C MET A 742 1.94 28.72 -27.81
N VAL A 743 2.27 28.63 -26.52
CA VAL A 743 3.51 29.21 -25.96
C VAL A 743 4.74 28.35 -26.22
N GLU A 744 4.56 27.03 -26.31
CA GLU A 744 5.65 26.06 -26.48
C GLU A 744 5.95 25.77 -27.95
N THR A 745 4.92 25.61 -28.79
CA THR A 745 5.07 25.36 -30.24
C THR A 745 5.29 26.64 -31.03
N GLY A 746 4.78 27.77 -30.54
CA GLY A 746 4.75 29.03 -31.27
C GLY A 746 3.56 29.18 -32.23
N ASN A 747 2.65 28.22 -32.24
CA ASN A 747 1.47 28.21 -33.09
C ASN A 747 0.42 29.22 -32.60
N GLY A 748 -0.36 29.77 -33.55
CA GLY A 748 -1.38 30.79 -33.29
C GLY A 748 -0.86 32.23 -33.21
N ASN A 749 -1.77 33.21 -33.18
CA ASN A 749 -1.43 34.63 -33.16
C ASN A 749 -1.44 35.22 -31.74
N ASN A 750 -0.76 36.35 -31.55
CA ASN A 750 -0.77 37.07 -30.27
C ASN A 750 -2.19 37.47 -29.81
N THR A 751 -3.11 37.68 -30.76
CA THR A 751 -4.53 37.92 -30.49
C THR A 751 -5.20 36.71 -29.84
N ASP A 752 -4.89 35.50 -30.28
CA ASP A 752 -5.51 34.27 -29.79
C ASP A 752 -5.06 33.98 -28.35
N ILE A 753 -3.76 34.18 -28.07
CA ILE A 753 -3.21 34.11 -26.70
C ILE A 753 -3.96 35.07 -25.76
N LEU A 754 -4.15 36.32 -26.16
CA LEU A 754 -4.87 37.31 -25.35
C LEU A 754 -6.35 36.95 -25.16
N ARG A 755 -7.01 36.36 -26.15
CA ARG A 755 -8.40 35.90 -26.04
C ARG A 755 -8.53 34.76 -25.03
N VAL A 756 -7.61 33.78 -25.06
CA VAL A 756 -7.60 32.68 -24.08
C VAL A 756 -7.37 33.20 -22.67
N ILE A 757 -6.40 34.10 -22.46
CA ILE A 757 -6.15 34.73 -21.15
C ILE A 757 -7.36 35.53 -20.67
N SER A 758 -8.03 36.26 -21.57
CA SER A 758 -9.23 37.02 -21.21
C SER A 758 -10.42 36.11 -20.86
N ALA A 759 -10.59 35.00 -21.58
CA ALA A 759 -11.65 34.04 -21.32
C ALA A 759 -11.43 33.32 -19.98
N SER A 760 -10.19 32.94 -19.68
CA SER A 760 -9.86 32.23 -18.45
C SER A 760 -10.08 33.08 -17.20
N LYS A 761 -10.04 34.41 -17.25
CA LYS A 761 -10.39 35.25 -16.07
C LYS A 761 -11.75 34.92 -15.46
N LYS A 762 -12.72 34.44 -16.25
CA LYS A 762 -14.02 33.98 -15.72
C LYS A 762 -13.89 32.81 -14.74
N CYS A 763 -12.86 31.98 -14.93
CA CYS A 763 -12.53 30.84 -14.08
C CYS A 763 -12.11 31.22 -12.65
N LEU A 764 -11.76 32.48 -12.38
CA LEU A 764 -11.35 32.94 -11.04
C LEU A 764 -12.49 32.84 -10.01
N THR A 765 -13.74 32.82 -10.46
CA THR A 765 -14.93 32.72 -9.61
C THR A 765 -15.34 31.29 -9.26
N ILE A 766 -14.72 30.29 -9.91
CA ILE A 766 -15.01 28.88 -9.68
C ILE A 766 -14.39 28.43 -8.36
N ARG A 767 -15.09 27.54 -7.65
CA ARG A 767 -14.55 26.89 -6.46
C ARG A 767 -13.67 25.70 -6.87
N TYR A 768 -12.40 25.73 -6.48
CA TYR A 768 -11.45 24.65 -6.79
C TYR A 768 -11.19 23.75 -5.57
N PRO A 769 -10.99 22.45 -5.78
CA PRO A 769 -10.46 21.57 -4.74
C PRO A 769 -8.98 21.87 -4.50
N ARG A 770 -8.48 21.56 -3.30
CA ARG A 770 -7.07 21.83 -2.91
C ARG A 770 -6.05 21.16 -3.82
N THR A 771 -6.43 20.02 -4.40
CA THR A 771 -5.62 19.23 -5.33
C THR A 771 -5.29 20.00 -6.61
N LYS A 772 -6.12 20.96 -7.03
CA LYS A 772 -5.99 21.72 -8.28
C LYS A 772 -5.15 22.99 -8.18
N ALA A 773 -4.57 23.26 -7.01
CA ALA A 773 -3.73 24.43 -6.82
C ALA A 773 -2.47 24.41 -7.71
N THR A 774 -1.92 23.24 -8.01
CA THR A 774 -0.72 23.09 -8.86
C THR A 774 -0.99 23.60 -10.27
N GLU A 775 -2.06 23.13 -10.89
CA GLU A 775 -2.47 23.48 -12.24
C GLU A 775 -2.76 24.99 -12.37
N LEU A 776 -3.40 25.60 -11.36
CA LEU A 776 -3.62 27.05 -11.31
C LEU A 776 -2.31 27.85 -11.26
N CYS A 777 -1.32 27.35 -10.51
CA CYS A 777 0.00 27.98 -10.46
C CYS A 777 0.75 27.81 -11.79
N GLU A 778 0.68 26.62 -12.40
CA GLU A 778 1.30 26.36 -13.70
C GLU A 778 0.70 27.25 -14.78
N TYR A 779 -0.62 27.49 -14.73
CA TYR A 779 -1.27 28.44 -15.61
C TYR A 779 -0.72 29.87 -15.45
N ALA A 780 -0.62 30.36 -14.22
CA ALA A 780 -0.02 31.67 -13.95
C ALA A 780 1.42 31.78 -14.49
N VAL A 781 2.21 30.71 -14.32
CA VAL A 781 3.59 30.63 -14.84
C VAL A 781 3.61 30.62 -16.38
N ASN A 782 2.68 29.91 -17.01
CA ASN A 782 2.55 29.86 -18.47
C ASN A 782 2.13 31.21 -19.05
N ILE A 783 1.25 31.99 -18.38
CA ILE A 783 0.98 33.38 -18.76
C ILE A 783 2.27 34.22 -18.71
N MET A 784 3.06 34.08 -17.64
CA MET A 784 4.34 34.79 -17.53
C MET A 784 5.36 34.36 -18.60
N LYS A 785 5.35 33.10 -19.03
CA LYS A 785 6.14 32.66 -20.20
C LYS A 785 5.62 33.29 -21.49
N ALA A 786 4.31 33.37 -21.69
CA ALA A 786 3.69 34.00 -22.85
C ALA A 786 4.06 35.49 -22.96
N ILE A 787 4.05 36.22 -21.84
CA ILE A 787 4.49 37.62 -21.78
C ILE A 787 5.94 37.76 -22.24
N LYS A 788 6.83 36.94 -21.70
CA LYS A 788 8.27 36.99 -22.02
C LYS A 788 8.58 36.61 -23.47
N LYS A 789 7.91 35.58 -24.00
CA LYS A 789 8.23 35.01 -25.32
C LYS A 789 7.47 35.64 -26.48
N ARG A 790 6.25 36.15 -26.27
CA ARG A 790 5.29 36.46 -27.35
C ARG A 790 4.68 37.86 -27.27
N LEU A 791 4.18 38.26 -26.10
CA LEU A 791 3.37 39.48 -25.95
C LEU A 791 4.19 40.75 -25.63
N GLY A 792 5.44 40.60 -25.17
CA GLY A 792 6.28 41.71 -24.71
C GLY A 792 5.92 42.21 -23.32
N GLU A 793 6.84 42.93 -22.66
CA GLU A 793 6.68 43.33 -21.25
C GLU A 793 5.58 44.35 -20.98
N ASN A 794 5.03 45.00 -22.01
CA ASN A 794 4.00 46.05 -21.88
C ASN A 794 2.57 45.52 -21.71
N SER A 795 2.36 44.18 -21.72
CA SER A 795 1.01 43.60 -21.54
C SER A 795 0.57 43.59 -20.07
N THR A 796 0.00 44.71 -19.61
CA THR A 796 -0.50 44.89 -18.23
C THR A 796 -1.62 43.92 -17.87
N LYS A 797 -2.61 43.74 -18.76
CA LYS A 797 -3.76 42.82 -18.54
C LYS A 797 -3.34 41.37 -18.32
N ALA A 798 -2.32 40.89 -19.05
CA ALA A 798 -1.81 39.54 -18.88
C ALA A 798 -1.01 39.40 -17.57
N LYS A 799 -0.24 40.43 -17.18
CA LYS A 799 0.47 40.46 -15.89
C LYS A 799 -0.49 40.40 -14.70
N GLU A 800 -1.59 41.15 -14.78
CA GLU A 800 -2.65 41.13 -13.76
C GLU A 800 -3.29 39.74 -13.64
N ALA A 801 -3.71 39.15 -14.76
CA ALA A 801 -4.29 37.80 -14.76
C ALA A 801 -3.33 36.76 -14.18
N ALA A 802 -2.03 36.83 -14.52
CA ALA A 802 -1.03 35.93 -13.96
C ALA A 802 -0.94 36.06 -12.42
N HIS A 803 -1.00 37.27 -11.87
CA HIS A 803 -0.97 37.47 -10.42
C HIS A 803 -2.25 36.98 -9.73
N GLU A 804 -3.42 37.24 -10.32
CA GLU A 804 -4.71 36.77 -9.79
C GLU A 804 -4.75 35.23 -9.69
N PHE A 805 -4.32 34.52 -10.73
CA PHE A 805 -4.25 33.05 -10.70
C PHE A 805 -3.20 32.52 -9.71
N PHE A 806 -2.06 33.20 -9.58
CA PHE A 806 -1.04 32.83 -8.60
C PHE A 806 -1.54 33.02 -7.16
N GLN A 807 -2.26 34.12 -6.90
CA GLN A 807 -2.90 34.38 -5.61
C GLN A 807 -4.03 33.39 -5.31
N LEU A 808 -4.83 33.02 -6.32
CA LEU A 808 -5.87 32.01 -6.17
C LEU A 808 -5.27 30.65 -5.80
N SER A 809 -4.23 30.20 -6.53
CA SER A 809 -3.46 28.99 -6.20
C SER A 809 -2.94 29.01 -4.76
N GLN A 810 -2.38 30.15 -4.34
CA GLN A 810 -1.92 30.36 -2.98
C GLN A 810 -3.06 30.25 -1.96
N ALA A 811 -4.20 30.91 -2.19
CA ALA A 811 -5.35 30.91 -1.29
C ALA A 811 -5.96 29.50 -1.11
N ILE A 812 -5.96 28.69 -2.16
CA ILE A 812 -6.48 27.32 -2.13
C ILE A 812 -5.51 26.38 -1.39
N ASN A 813 -4.21 26.44 -1.71
CA ASN A 813 -3.20 25.61 -1.08
C ASN A 813 -1.80 26.23 -1.13
N HIS A 814 -1.34 26.75 0.01
CA HIS A 814 0.03 27.25 0.18
C HIS A 814 1.11 26.15 0.04
N GLN A 815 0.76 24.86 0.20
CA GLN A 815 1.69 23.74 0.07
C GLN A 815 1.69 23.15 -1.35
N ASN A 816 2.19 23.95 -2.29
CA ASN A 816 2.29 23.61 -3.70
C ASN A 816 3.73 23.85 -4.18
N GLU A 817 4.32 22.83 -4.82
CA GLU A 817 5.69 22.89 -5.35
C GLU A 817 5.88 24.02 -6.38
N CYS A 818 4.90 24.22 -7.26
CA CYS A 818 4.92 25.31 -8.23
C CYS A 818 4.94 26.68 -7.54
N PHE A 819 4.18 26.84 -6.45
CA PHE A 819 4.14 28.08 -5.67
C PHE A 819 5.51 28.39 -5.06
N PHE A 820 6.12 27.44 -4.35
CA PHE A 820 7.44 27.66 -3.74
C PHE A 820 8.53 27.95 -4.78
N ARG A 821 8.51 27.24 -5.92
CA ARG A 821 9.48 27.44 -7.02
C ARG A 821 9.37 28.83 -7.64
N ASN A 822 8.16 29.37 -7.76
CA ASN A 822 7.90 30.63 -8.47
C ASN A 822 7.64 31.82 -7.55
N TYR A 823 7.66 31.65 -6.22
CA TYR A 823 7.37 32.72 -5.25
C TYR A 823 8.21 33.98 -5.50
N LYS A 824 9.53 33.82 -5.66
CA LYS A 824 10.46 34.93 -5.94
C LYS A 824 10.13 35.66 -7.24
N ARG A 825 9.58 34.95 -8.24
CA ARG A 825 9.22 35.48 -9.55
C ARG A 825 8.00 36.39 -9.50
N PHE A 826 7.05 36.12 -8.59
CA PHE A 826 5.82 36.91 -8.46
C PHE A 826 5.91 37.99 -7.38
N TYR A 827 6.64 37.74 -6.27
CA TYR A 827 6.69 38.67 -5.13
C TYR A 827 8.03 39.41 -4.97
N SER A 828 9.03 39.15 -5.84
CA SER A 828 10.36 39.76 -5.79
C SER A 828 11.09 39.64 -4.44
N LYS A 829 10.68 38.68 -3.60
CA LYS A 829 11.23 38.39 -2.27
C LYS A 829 11.40 36.88 -2.08
N GLU A 830 12.39 36.49 -1.28
CA GLU A 830 12.56 35.09 -0.89
C GLU A 830 11.64 34.72 0.28
N LEU A 831 11.17 33.47 0.28
CA LEU A 831 10.28 32.98 1.32
C LEU A 831 11.09 32.51 2.53
N ALA A 832 10.99 33.21 3.65
CA ALA A 832 11.72 32.86 4.87
C ALA A 832 11.32 31.47 5.42
N THR A 833 12.29 30.71 5.94
CA THR A 833 12.07 29.37 6.52
C THR A 833 11.00 29.35 7.61
N TRP A 834 10.94 30.41 8.42
CA TRP A 834 9.90 30.58 9.45
C TRP A 834 8.50 30.75 8.86
N ASN A 835 8.36 31.42 7.72
CA ASN A 835 7.06 31.54 7.04
C ASN A 835 6.61 30.18 6.48
N VAL A 836 7.54 29.37 5.99
CA VAL A 836 7.26 28.00 5.54
C VAL A 836 6.79 27.13 6.71
N LEU A 837 7.48 27.21 7.86
CA LEU A 837 7.09 26.48 9.05
C LEU A 837 5.76 26.99 9.61
N PHE A 838 5.53 28.31 9.62
CA PHE A 838 4.27 28.91 10.04
C PHE A 838 3.12 28.46 9.14
N MET A 839 3.28 28.50 7.81
CA MET A 839 2.31 27.92 6.85
C MET A 839 2.10 26.41 7.07
N PHE A 840 3.11 25.70 7.56
CA PHE A 840 3.00 24.30 7.99
C PHE A 840 2.48 24.12 9.41
N LEU A 841 2.21 25.17 10.19
CA LEU A 841 1.64 25.01 11.54
C LEU A 841 0.25 25.64 11.63
N THR A 842 -0.01 26.73 10.91
CA THR A 842 -1.32 27.38 10.86
C THR A 842 -2.31 26.62 9.99
N TYR A 843 -3.58 26.73 10.37
CA TYR A 843 -4.72 26.11 9.73
C TYR A 843 -5.36 27.15 8.80
N ASN A 844 -5.61 26.78 7.54
CA ASN A 844 -6.62 27.37 6.66
C ASN A 844 -7.30 26.22 5.93
#